data_AF-A0A2A2QUX3-F1
#
_entry.id   AF-A0A2A2QUX3-F1
#
_cell.length_a   1.000
_cell.length_b   1.000
_cell.length_c   1.000
_cell.angle_alpha   90.00
_cell.angle_beta   90.00
_cell.angle_gamma   90.00
#
_symmetry.space_group_name_H-M   'P 1'
#
loop_
_entity.id
_entity.type
_entity.pdbx_description
1 polymer ?
#
loop_
_entity_poly.entity_id
_entity_poly.type
_entity_poly.pdbx_seq_one_letter_code
_entity_poly.pdbx_strand_id
1 'polypeptide(L)'
;MFTPTSRSRPITRCAACPTSSSPRISPAPHSTATPTPPPKPCATSAPSPKASPWRPSSPPRSTTDPRDLPPARPPLEVGQKVSDPPSACSPPPTMKPNSLVSLLLVLTLSPVLYAAPDPASLVPTSAPRTNILAGRADAFRAYCLTGDGAKAYALIKRDLDRDFMALPFPAEPVTYGDPTPSKRDSAKADKWRAVQDVCGRITGIAEAATLAWIVTGEEKYFAKAREILLGVSAWHFAPDWKSGDVVGATDIYYNDEAHFRLWRKLPLVYDQLRAKLSPADRATILAHFKIRGTRSAEWIEKEGNISQVTRNSIAADLSSHPVRFMPMTGLTALALWDDLPEARAWWTYAYKFYRDQFSPWGGDDGGWGEGTAYWRGTFEHAAFQDALLALGDPSAYASPFWKNSPLFAIYNVQPYLHTTFGDVSNAGRFNLEPVIADYMEHLARVQQNGVLRSYAALCTDTRTRPVDKGLEDLSRTYPVAAEFLFRNFIASGRALPAPVPLSTLPSHRYFRDVGWVSLHRALGRPDDDIHVTFKSSSYGSFSHSHADQNAFILNAYGEGLAINSAYREFHNSPLHREWTRQTISKNTLLIDGLGQKAQSKASTGKITRYEETPRTVWTTGDATKAYSTLQPKDRVKRVTRDLVFVDSRYVVLRDRVVLTAPAKLSWLLHADETLAWDAATSTSTIVGAKKKASLTTQILAANLTWRGTVTNKFPVPVDPKYAGGTVSGAHLTGKWTPHQHLTLESNESAAEFTVYSVLWPERGAKPAALAATLTPDDTLKIPRPDGQTDTLLVTDTALVLK
;
A
#
# COMPACT_ATOMS: atom_id res chain seq x y z
N MET A 1 -15.33 -26.82 36.67
CA MET A 1 -16.78 -26.88 36.98
C MET A 1 -17.14 -25.62 37.74
N PHE A 2 -18.04 -24.78 37.23
CA PHE A 2 -18.93 -23.91 38.00
C PHE A 2 -19.99 -23.36 37.04
N THR A 3 -21.27 -23.43 37.41
CA THR A 3 -22.40 -23.00 36.59
C THR A 3 -22.82 -21.57 36.93
N PRO A 4 -23.20 -20.74 35.94
CA PRO A 4 -23.78 -19.43 36.20
C PRO A 4 -25.25 -19.54 36.58
N THR A 5 -25.71 -18.71 37.53
CA THR A 5 -27.14 -18.53 37.81
C THR A 5 -27.69 -17.32 37.05
N SER A 6 -28.88 -17.50 36.50
CA SER A 6 -29.61 -16.44 35.79
C SER A 6 -30.44 -15.58 36.73
N ARG A 7 -30.80 -14.37 36.27
CA ARG A 7 -32.18 -13.88 36.32
C ARG A 7 -32.39 -12.67 35.41
N SER A 8 -33.42 -12.75 34.58
CA SER A 8 -34.03 -11.63 33.88
C SER A 8 -35.43 -11.39 34.46
N ARG A 9 -35.93 -10.15 34.40
CA ARG A 9 -37.30 -9.78 33.96
C ARG A 9 -37.48 -8.24 33.92
N PRO A 10 -38.52 -7.73 33.22
CA PRO A 10 -38.61 -6.34 32.76
C PRO A 10 -39.65 -5.50 33.53
N ILE A 11 -39.72 -4.20 33.19
CA ILE A 11 -40.85 -3.26 33.38
C ILE A 11 -40.56 -1.98 32.53
N THR A 12 -41.47 -1.10 32.08
CA THR A 12 -42.85 -1.19 31.50
C THR A 12 -43.10 0.15 30.78
N ARG A 13 -44.03 0.25 29.81
CA ARG A 13 -44.45 1.54 29.21
C ARG A 13 -45.33 2.36 30.15
N CYS A 14 -45.19 3.69 30.12
CA CYS A 14 -46.25 4.66 30.46
C CYS A 14 -46.19 5.86 29.51
N ALA A 15 -47.30 6.57 29.33
CA ALA A 15 -47.40 7.75 28.46
C ALA A 15 -48.51 8.71 28.92
N ALA A 16 -48.23 10.02 28.89
CA ALA A 16 -49.22 11.10 28.89
C ALA A 16 -48.56 12.40 28.39
N CYS A 17 -49.35 13.35 27.90
CA CYS A 17 -48.95 14.71 27.46
C CYS A 17 -49.78 15.74 28.28
N PRO A 18 -49.57 17.08 28.19
CA PRO A 18 -50.05 17.82 27.01
C PRO A 18 -49.33 19.15 26.62
N THR A 19 -49.50 19.52 25.33
CA THR A 19 -49.67 20.88 24.76
C THR A 19 -48.71 22.05 25.06
N SER A 20 -48.07 22.55 23.99
CA SER A 20 -48.23 23.95 23.51
C SER A 20 -48.03 24.02 21.98
N SER A 21 -48.38 25.13 21.31
CA SER A 21 -48.73 25.13 19.88
C SER A 21 -47.98 26.11 18.96
N SER A 22 -47.54 25.59 17.79
CA SER A 22 -47.54 26.26 16.47
C SER A 22 -46.57 27.44 16.21
N PRO A 23 -46.34 27.86 14.93
CA PRO A 23 -46.74 27.26 13.64
C PRO A 23 -45.55 26.96 12.68
N ARG A 24 -45.86 26.47 11.48
CA ARG A 24 -44.93 26.35 10.33
C ARG A 24 -44.82 27.67 9.55
N ILE A 25 -43.74 27.84 8.79
CA ILE A 25 -43.66 28.79 7.66
C ILE A 25 -43.18 28.05 6.40
N SER A 26 -43.65 28.45 5.22
CA SER A 26 -43.18 28.00 3.90
C SER A 26 -43.13 29.20 2.93
N PRO A 27 -42.35 29.16 1.83
CA PRO A 27 -41.72 30.36 1.29
C PRO A 27 -42.31 30.91 -0.03
N ALA A 28 -42.17 32.23 -0.23
CA ALA A 28 -42.23 32.97 -1.51
C ALA A 28 -41.80 34.45 -1.28
N PRO A 29 -41.52 35.27 -2.31
CA PRO A 29 -40.56 35.04 -3.39
C PRO A 29 -39.67 36.27 -3.73
N HIS A 30 -38.72 36.08 -4.65
CA HIS A 30 -38.03 37.06 -5.53
C HIS A 30 -37.68 38.50 -5.07
N SER A 31 -36.38 38.84 -5.19
CA SER A 31 -35.93 40.12 -5.73
C SER A 31 -34.66 39.92 -6.57
N THR A 32 -34.43 40.77 -7.58
CA THR A 32 -33.39 40.61 -8.61
C THR A 32 -32.26 41.63 -8.48
N ALA A 33 -31.01 41.19 -8.66
CA ALA A 33 -29.86 42.07 -8.89
C ALA A 33 -28.88 41.42 -9.89
N THR A 34 -28.47 42.16 -10.92
CA THR A 34 -27.53 41.73 -11.97
C THR A 34 -26.07 42.08 -11.60
N PRO A 35 -25.08 41.33 -12.10
CA PRO A 35 -23.66 41.53 -11.74
C PRO A 35 -22.97 42.60 -12.60
N THR A 36 -22.03 43.33 -11.98
CA THR A 36 -21.10 44.24 -12.67
C THR A 36 -19.84 43.53 -13.19
N PRO A 37 -19.26 43.99 -14.32
CA PRO A 37 -18.10 43.34 -14.96
C PRO A 37 -16.74 43.80 -14.38
N PRO A 38 -15.67 43.00 -14.53
CA PRO A 38 -14.32 43.36 -14.11
C PRO A 38 -13.57 44.25 -15.14
N PRO A 39 -12.64 45.12 -14.70
CA PRO A 39 -11.84 45.96 -15.59
C PRO A 39 -10.69 45.19 -16.26
N LYS A 40 -10.26 45.68 -17.44
CA LYS A 40 -9.04 45.25 -18.16
C LYS A 40 -7.87 46.22 -17.91
N PRO A 41 -6.61 45.79 -18.10
CA PRO A 41 -5.42 46.54 -17.68
C PRO A 41 -4.93 47.58 -18.71
N CYS A 42 -4.25 48.62 -18.21
CA CYS A 42 -3.32 49.47 -18.97
C CYS A 42 -1.86 49.18 -18.57
N ALA A 43 -0.89 49.58 -19.38
CA ALA A 43 0.54 49.33 -19.14
C ALA A 43 1.42 50.51 -19.59
N THR A 44 2.46 50.84 -18.81
CA THR A 44 3.60 51.69 -19.24
C THR A 44 4.85 51.52 -18.35
N SER A 45 5.95 51.06 -18.97
CA SER A 45 7.37 51.47 -18.79
C SER A 45 8.01 51.80 -17.40
N ALA A 46 8.93 50.92 -16.96
CA ALA A 46 10.37 51.15 -16.67
C ALA A 46 10.83 52.12 -15.53
N PRO A 47 12.11 52.10 -15.04
CA PRO A 47 13.28 51.27 -15.44
C PRO A 47 13.97 50.44 -14.31
N SER A 48 15.09 49.78 -14.63
CA SER A 48 15.85 48.82 -13.78
C SER A 48 16.92 49.45 -12.85
N PRO A 49 17.62 48.66 -11.99
CA PRO A 49 18.93 48.14 -12.43
C PRO A 49 19.34 46.70 -11.99
N LYS A 50 19.86 45.96 -12.99
CA LYS A 50 20.83 44.84 -13.03
C LYS A 50 21.33 44.13 -11.74
N ALA A 51 21.24 42.79 -11.76
CA ALA A 51 22.29 41.85 -11.31
C ALA A 51 22.29 40.59 -12.23
N SER A 52 23.39 39.83 -12.29
CA SER A 52 23.67 38.86 -13.38
C SER A 52 23.09 37.44 -13.17
N PRO A 53 22.65 36.74 -14.25
CA PRO A 53 22.28 35.32 -14.20
C PRO A 53 23.47 34.37 -14.50
N TRP A 54 23.52 33.24 -13.80
CA TRP A 54 24.38 32.10 -14.15
C TRP A 54 23.71 31.19 -15.19
N ARG A 55 24.51 30.48 -16.00
CA ARG A 55 24.01 29.55 -17.04
C ARG A 55 23.66 28.17 -16.46
N PRO A 56 22.49 27.58 -16.76
CA PRO A 56 22.28 26.14 -16.66
C PRO A 56 22.85 25.41 -17.89
N SER A 57 23.37 24.20 -17.71
CA SER A 57 23.89 23.34 -18.77
C SER A 57 22.82 22.43 -19.38
N SER A 58 22.90 22.18 -20.69
CA SER A 58 21.99 21.29 -21.43
C SER A 58 22.29 19.80 -21.16
N PRO A 59 21.28 18.92 -21.05
CA PRO A 59 21.48 17.48 -20.96
C PRO A 59 21.81 16.87 -22.34
N PRO A 60 22.62 15.79 -22.41
CA PRO A 60 22.89 15.07 -23.65
C PRO A 60 21.68 14.25 -24.11
N ARG A 61 21.52 14.12 -25.43
CA ARG A 61 20.64 13.11 -26.06
C ARG A 61 21.47 11.94 -26.54
N SER A 62 20.97 10.72 -26.36
CA SER A 62 21.44 9.52 -27.06
C SER A 62 20.37 9.03 -28.03
N THR A 63 20.74 8.91 -29.30
CA THR A 63 19.91 8.32 -30.36
C THR A 63 20.80 7.51 -31.28
N THR A 64 20.52 6.21 -31.42
CA THR A 64 21.26 5.28 -32.28
C THR A 64 20.28 4.50 -33.13
N ASP A 65 20.31 4.72 -34.44
CA ASP A 65 19.68 3.89 -35.47
C ASP A 65 20.79 3.09 -36.18
N PRO A 66 20.61 1.80 -36.51
CA PRO A 66 21.72 0.95 -36.96
C PRO A 66 21.92 0.98 -38.48
N ARG A 67 23.19 0.85 -38.88
CA ARG A 67 23.64 0.27 -40.17
C ARG A 67 25.15 0.00 -40.17
N ASP A 68 25.57 -0.72 -41.19
CA ASP A 68 26.94 -1.00 -41.64
C ASP A 68 27.76 -2.08 -40.88
N LEU A 69 27.75 -3.28 -41.48
CA LEU A 69 28.74 -4.35 -41.34
C LEU A 69 29.66 -4.35 -42.58
N PRO A 70 30.95 -4.67 -42.42
CA PRO A 70 31.69 -5.49 -43.39
C PRO A 70 32.42 -6.68 -42.68
N PRO A 71 33.13 -7.61 -43.37
CA PRO A 71 32.87 -9.04 -43.15
C PRO A 71 34.02 -9.85 -42.50
N ALA A 72 33.79 -11.16 -42.31
CA ALA A 72 34.69 -12.10 -41.62
C ALA A 72 35.41 -13.10 -42.57
N ARG A 73 36.45 -13.80 -42.07
CA ARG A 73 37.02 -15.15 -42.41
C ARG A 73 38.57 -15.20 -42.46
N PRO A 74 39.22 -16.38 -42.29
CA PRO A 74 38.88 -17.54 -41.45
C PRO A 74 40.16 -18.06 -40.66
N PRO A 75 40.53 -19.36 -40.47
CA PRO A 75 41.21 -19.79 -39.23
C PRO A 75 42.58 -20.50 -39.42
N LEU A 76 43.17 -21.03 -38.33
CA LEU A 76 44.23 -22.05 -38.35
C LEU A 76 44.00 -23.08 -37.21
N GLU A 77 44.56 -24.29 -37.37
CA GLU A 77 44.16 -25.50 -36.62
C GLU A 77 45.35 -26.49 -36.46
N VAL A 78 45.36 -27.30 -35.38
CA VAL A 78 46.25 -28.48 -35.12
C VAL A 78 47.77 -28.19 -34.96
N GLY A 79 48.58 -28.86 -34.11
CA GLY A 79 48.33 -29.83 -33.01
C GLY A 79 49.46 -30.89 -32.83
N GLN A 80 49.46 -31.61 -31.69
CA GLN A 80 50.30 -32.81 -31.37
C GLN A 80 51.84 -32.55 -31.15
N LYS A 81 52.68 -33.38 -30.47
CA LYS A 81 52.57 -34.69 -29.76
C LYS A 81 53.78 -34.96 -28.81
N VAL A 82 53.85 -36.18 -28.25
CA VAL A 82 55.00 -36.86 -27.55
C VAL A 82 55.11 -36.60 -26.01
N SER A 83 55.81 -37.48 -25.27
CA SER A 83 55.23 -38.57 -24.45
C SER A 83 56.30 -39.54 -23.85
N ASP A 84 56.27 -39.75 -22.53
CA ASP A 84 56.33 -41.03 -21.76
C ASP A 84 57.46 -42.10 -21.94
N PRO A 85 57.61 -43.10 -21.01
CA PRO A 85 57.26 -43.16 -19.58
C PRO A 85 58.53 -43.35 -18.67
N PRO A 86 59.08 -44.52 -18.21
CA PRO A 86 58.60 -45.92 -18.05
C PRO A 86 58.83 -46.61 -16.65
N SER A 87 57.76 -47.18 -16.06
CA SER A 87 57.75 -48.44 -15.25
C SER A 87 58.38 -48.46 -13.81
N ALA A 88 58.07 -49.41 -12.90
CA ALA A 88 57.33 -50.69 -13.04
C ALA A 88 56.54 -51.19 -11.78
N CYS A 89 55.35 -51.78 -12.02
CA CYS A 89 54.79 -53.05 -11.46
C CYS A 89 54.55 -53.27 -9.93
N SER A 90 53.81 -54.29 -9.40
CA SER A 90 52.66 -55.18 -9.78
C SER A 90 52.43 -56.27 -8.68
N PRO A 91 51.36 -57.12 -8.65
CA PRO A 91 49.92 -56.96 -8.94
C PRO A 91 48.98 -57.56 -7.78
N PRO A 92 47.84 -58.30 -7.96
CA PRO A 92 46.55 -57.94 -7.32
C PRO A 92 45.84 -59.06 -6.49
N PRO A 93 44.55 -58.94 -6.07
CA PRO A 93 43.39 -59.30 -6.92
C PRO A 93 42.15 -58.37 -6.80
N THR A 94 40.96 -58.81 -7.26
CA THR A 94 39.82 -57.98 -7.71
C THR A 94 38.55 -57.99 -6.84
N MET A 95 37.76 -56.91 -6.88
CA MET A 95 36.29 -56.94 -6.68
C MET A 95 35.58 -55.75 -7.37
N LYS A 96 34.26 -55.83 -7.56
CA LYS A 96 33.43 -54.85 -8.32
C LYS A 96 32.71 -53.84 -7.40
N PRO A 97 32.51 -52.58 -7.82
CA PRO A 97 31.57 -51.66 -7.18
C PRO A 97 30.15 -51.80 -7.73
N ASN A 98 29.14 -51.80 -6.85
CA ASN A 98 27.72 -51.66 -7.20
C ASN A 98 27.20 -50.28 -6.75
N SER A 99 26.26 -49.73 -7.54
CA SER A 99 25.19 -48.82 -7.10
C SER A 99 25.53 -47.66 -6.15
N LEU A 100 26.02 -46.55 -6.71
CA LEU A 100 25.97 -45.24 -6.04
C LEU A 100 24.53 -44.69 -6.06
N VAL A 101 23.81 -44.86 -4.94
CA VAL A 101 22.52 -44.22 -4.66
C VAL A 101 22.64 -43.48 -3.33
N SER A 102 21.95 -42.34 -3.21
CA SER A 102 21.90 -41.42 -2.05
C SER A 102 22.92 -40.26 -2.04
N LEU A 103 22.64 -39.25 -2.88
CA LEU A 103 22.77 -37.86 -2.44
C LEU A 103 21.41 -37.17 -2.60
N LEU A 104 20.45 -37.59 -1.77
CA LEU A 104 19.10 -37.03 -1.78
C LEU A 104 19.15 -35.63 -1.13
N LEU A 105 19.30 -34.60 -1.96
CA LEU A 105 19.27 -33.22 -1.50
C LEU A 105 17.85 -32.91 -1.00
N VAL A 106 17.64 -32.90 0.32
CA VAL A 106 16.35 -32.58 0.95
C VAL A 106 16.10 -31.07 0.90
N LEU A 107 15.89 -30.58 -0.32
CA LEU A 107 15.14 -29.36 -0.56
C LEU A 107 13.74 -29.55 0.05
N THR A 108 13.31 -28.60 0.87
CA THR A 108 11.96 -28.55 1.43
C THR A 108 10.96 -28.19 0.33
N LEU A 109 10.58 -29.19 -0.48
CA LEU A 109 9.73 -29.11 -1.69
C LEU A 109 8.27 -28.62 -1.46
N SER A 110 7.98 -28.09 -0.28
CA SER A 110 6.67 -27.63 0.17
C SER A 110 6.00 -26.51 -0.66
N PRO A 111 6.69 -25.66 -1.44
CA PRO A 111 6.00 -24.72 -2.34
C PRO A 111 5.55 -25.36 -3.66
N VAL A 112 6.33 -26.31 -4.19
CA VAL A 112 6.20 -26.80 -5.58
C VAL A 112 5.09 -27.85 -5.71
N LEU A 113 4.83 -28.61 -4.64
CA LEU A 113 3.82 -29.68 -4.60
C LEU A 113 2.35 -29.24 -4.70
N TYR A 114 2.06 -27.94 -4.78
CA TYR A 114 0.69 -27.40 -4.77
C TYR A 114 0.24 -26.73 -6.08
N ALA A 115 1.07 -26.65 -7.12
CA ALA A 115 0.70 -26.02 -8.40
C ALA A 115 0.47 -27.07 -9.51
N ALA A 116 -0.39 -26.74 -10.49
CA ALA A 116 -0.61 -27.61 -11.63
C ALA A 116 0.66 -27.72 -12.51
N PRO A 117 1.06 -28.92 -12.97
CA PRO A 117 2.18 -29.09 -13.90
C PRO A 117 1.94 -28.40 -15.25
N ASP A 118 0.71 -28.50 -15.76
CA ASP A 118 0.19 -27.72 -16.89
C ASP A 118 -0.92 -26.79 -16.40
N PRO A 119 -0.73 -25.46 -16.43
CA PRO A 119 -1.77 -24.50 -16.07
C PRO A 119 -3.04 -24.61 -16.94
N ALA A 120 -2.96 -25.09 -18.19
CA ALA A 120 -4.13 -25.22 -19.05
C ALA A 120 -5.11 -26.30 -18.55
N SER A 121 -4.61 -27.33 -17.87
CA SER A 121 -5.44 -28.40 -17.27
C SER A 121 -6.41 -27.93 -16.18
N LEU A 122 -6.18 -26.75 -15.59
CA LEU A 122 -7.06 -26.12 -14.60
C LEU A 122 -8.26 -25.39 -15.21
N VAL A 123 -8.22 -25.08 -16.51
CA VAL A 123 -9.22 -24.22 -17.13
C VAL A 123 -10.46 -25.05 -17.48
N PRO A 124 -11.68 -24.69 -16.98
CA PRO A 124 -12.87 -25.50 -17.18
C PRO A 124 -13.20 -25.73 -18.65
N THR A 125 -13.75 -26.89 -18.98
CA THR A 125 -14.16 -27.23 -20.36
C THR A 125 -15.26 -26.31 -20.88
N SER A 126 -16.14 -25.84 -20.01
CA SER A 126 -17.29 -24.98 -20.34
C SER A 126 -17.20 -23.62 -19.65
N ALA A 127 -17.69 -22.59 -20.33
CA ALA A 127 -17.92 -21.25 -19.80
C ALA A 127 -19.31 -21.14 -19.11
N PRO A 128 -19.54 -20.21 -18.17
CA PRO A 128 -18.59 -19.18 -17.72
C PRO A 128 -17.42 -19.74 -16.89
N ARG A 129 -16.27 -19.06 -16.94
CA ARG A 129 -15.01 -19.43 -16.25
C ARG A 129 -14.55 -18.44 -15.18
N THR A 130 -15.26 -17.33 -15.02
CA THR A 130 -14.96 -16.27 -14.06
C THR A 130 -16.19 -15.96 -13.21
N ASN A 131 -16.00 -15.45 -11.99
CA ASN A 131 -17.06 -15.15 -11.00
C ASN A 131 -17.97 -16.36 -10.67
N ILE A 132 -19.00 -16.60 -11.48
CA ILE A 132 -19.95 -17.72 -11.32
C ILE A 132 -19.65 -18.76 -12.40
N LEU A 133 -18.92 -19.81 -12.03
CA LEU A 133 -18.54 -20.88 -12.96
C LEU A 133 -19.76 -21.62 -13.54
N ALA A 134 -19.57 -22.25 -14.71
CA ALA A 134 -20.54 -23.16 -15.32
C ALA A 134 -21.14 -24.14 -14.27
N GLY A 135 -22.46 -24.30 -14.28
CA GLY A 135 -23.20 -25.13 -13.33
C GLY A 135 -23.38 -24.54 -11.91
N ARG A 136 -22.82 -23.36 -11.60
CA ARG A 136 -22.96 -22.72 -10.27
C ARG A 136 -24.07 -21.66 -10.19
N ALA A 137 -24.75 -21.36 -11.29
CA ALA A 137 -25.75 -20.29 -11.37
C ALA A 137 -26.92 -20.44 -10.37
N ASP A 138 -27.47 -21.64 -10.19
CA ASP A 138 -28.59 -21.85 -9.26
C ASP A 138 -28.17 -21.78 -7.79
N ALA A 139 -26.96 -22.28 -7.48
CA ALA A 139 -26.36 -22.11 -6.16
C ALA A 139 -26.09 -20.63 -5.84
N PHE A 140 -25.70 -19.83 -6.84
CA PHE A 140 -25.55 -18.39 -6.71
C PHE A 140 -26.90 -17.67 -6.55
N ARG A 141 -27.93 -18.07 -7.32
CA ARG A 141 -29.30 -17.57 -7.15
C ARG A 141 -29.81 -17.82 -5.72
N ALA A 142 -29.61 -19.01 -5.18
CA ALA A 142 -29.96 -19.31 -3.78
C ALA A 142 -29.18 -18.43 -2.80
N TYR A 143 -27.86 -18.30 -2.98
CA TYR A 143 -27.01 -17.43 -2.16
C TYR A 143 -27.45 -15.95 -2.18
N CYS A 144 -27.90 -15.45 -3.34
CA CYS A 144 -28.38 -14.07 -3.53
C CYS A 144 -29.85 -13.83 -3.15
N LEU A 145 -30.69 -14.86 -2.99
CA LEU A 145 -32.10 -14.70 -2.61
C LEU A 145 -32.39 -15.11 -1.16
N THR A 146 -31.66 -16.09 -0.61
CA THR A 146 -31.95 -16.67 0.73
C THR A 146 -30.71 -16.92 1.60
N GLY A 147 -29.49 -16.89 1.05
CA GLY A 147 -28.24 -17.06 1.80
C GLY A 147 -27.59 -15.75 2.27
N ASP A 148 -26.34 -15.83 2.77
CA ASP A 148 -25.54 -14.69 3.26
C ASP A 148 -25.51 -13.48 2.28
N GLY A 149 -25.58 -13.75 0.97
CA GLY A 149 -25.54 -12.72 -0.08
C GLY A 149 -26.82 -11.89 -0.22
N ALA A 150 -27.95 -12.31 0.38
CA ALA A 150 -29.26 -11.76 0.10
C ALA A 150 -29.39 -10.25 0.42
N LYS A 151 -28.81 -9.77 1.51
CA LYS A 151 -28.82 -8.33 1.87
C LYS A 151 -28.10 -7.49 0.82
N ALA A 152 -26.87 -7.89 0.47
CA ALA A 152 -26.03 -7.17 -0.49
C ALA A 152 -26.65 -7.20 -1.91
N TYR A 153 -27.16 -8.36 -2.34
CA TYR A 153 -27.86 -8.49 -3.62
C TYR A 153 -29.10 -7.60 -3.69
N ALA A 154 -29.95 -7.59 -2.66
CA ALA A 154 -31.16 -6.77 -2.62
C ALA A 154 -30.86 -5.27 -2.72
N LEU A 155 -29.78 -4.79 -2.06
CA LEU A 155 -29.32 -3.41 -2.17
C LEU A 155 -28.82 -3.10 -3.60
N ILE A 156 -27.95 -3.95 -4.16
CA ILE A 156 -27.44 -3.79 -5.53
C ILE A 156 -28.59 -3.73 -6.55
N LYS A 157 -29.56 -4.66 -6.48
CA LYS A 157 -30.71 -4.69 -7.40
C LYS A 157 -31.59 -3.45 -7.24
N ARG A 158 -31.90 -3.05 -6.00
CA ARG A 158 -32.68 -1.83 -5.69
C ARG A 158 -32.05 -0.59 -6.31
N ASP A 159 -30.74 -0.42 -6.14
CA ASP A 159 -30.04 0.78 -6.62
C ASP A 159 -29.87 0.76 -8.15
N LEU A 160 -29.64 -0.42 -8.74
CA LEU A 160 -29.65 -0.63 -10.19
C LEU A 160 -30.99 -0.21 -10.80
N ASP A 161 -32.10 -0.77 -10.30
CA ASP A 161 -33.46 -0.49 -10.75
C ASP A 161 -33.85 0.98 -10.58
N ARG A 162 -33.40 1.64 -9.49
CA ARG A 162 -33.73 3.03 -9.18
C ARG A 162 -32.92 4.06 -9.99
N ASP A 163 -31.60 3.92 -10.03
CA ASP A 163 -30.70 5.02 -10.46
C ASP A 163 -30.01 4.77 -11.80
N PHE A 164 -29.89 3.51 -12.23
CA PHE A 164 -28.95 3.12 -13.29
C PHE A 164 -29.58 2.44 -14.51
N MET A 165 -30.75 1.80 -14.37
CA MET A 165 -31.45 1.21 -15.53
C MET A 165 -31.84 2.24 -16.60
N ALA A 166 -32.20 3.46 -16.18
CA ALA A 166 -32.51 4.58 -17.07
C ALA A 166 -31.29 5.46 -17.42
N LEU A 167 -30.09 5.17 -16.91
CA LEU A 167 -28.90 5.96 -17.20
C LEU A 167 -28.45 5.69 -18.65
N PRO A 168 -28.27 6.73 -19.49
CA PRO A 168 -27.74 6.57 -20.84
C PRO A 168 -26.26 6.18 -20.81
N PHE A 169 -25.82 5.45 -21.84
CA PHE A 169 -24.41 5.20 -22.06
C PHE A 169 -23.62 6.53 -22.22
N PRO A 170 -22.48 6.71 -21.52
CA PRO A 170 -21.73 7.97 -21.55
C PRO A 170 -20.99 8.19 -22.88
N ALA A 171 -20.78 9.46 -23.24
CA ALA A 171 -19.85 9.82 -24.30
C ALA A 171 -18.43 9.32 -23.99
N GLU A 172 -17.64 9.03 -25.03
CA GLU A 172 -16.27 8.56 -24.85
C GLU A 172 -15.39 9.63 -24.17
N PRO A 173 -14.61 9.29 -23.14
CA PRO A 173 -13.70 10.24 -22.51
C PRO A 173 -12.61 10.77 -23.46
N VAL A 174 -12.44 12.10 -23.45
CA VAL A 174 -11.40 12.81 -24.22
C VAL A 174 -10.10 12.99 -23.43
N THR A 175 -9.01 13.23 -24.16
CA THR A 175 -7.67 13.49 -23.63
C THR A 175 -7.59 14.84 -22.92
N TYR A 176 -6.46 15.10 -22.28
CA TYR A 176 -6.20 16.25 -21.41
C TYR A 176 -4.76 16.77 -21.55
N GLY A 177 -4.23 16.73 -22.78
CA GLY A 177 -2.83 17.01 -23.10
C GLY A 177 -1.87 15.92 -22.61
N ASP A 178 -0.64 16.30 -22.22
CA ASP A 178 0.40 15.37 -21.77
C ASP A 178 -0.01 14.63 -20.46
N PRO A 179 -0.15 13.28 -20.48
CA PRO A 179 -0.61 12.49 -19.34
C PRO A 179 0.49 12.17 -18.32
N THR A 180 1.76 12.42 -18.67
CA THR A 180 2.94 11.98 -17.93
C THR A 180 2.87 12.41 -16.45
N PRO A 181 3.08 11.50 -15.47
CA PRO A 181 2.97 11.84 -14.04
C PRO A 181 3.91 12.96 -13.54
N SER A 182 4.97 13.31 -14.26
CA SER A 182 5.86 14.45 -13.96
C SER A 182 5.41 15.78 -14.60
N LYS A 183 4.40 15.75 -15.46
CA LYS A 183 3.79 16.89 -16.17
C LYS A 183 2.35 17.17 -15.73
N ARG A 184 1.92 16.46 -14.68
CA ARG A 184 0.57 16.49 -14.11
C ARG A 184 0.48 17.57 -13.03
N ASP A 185 -0.14 18.69 -13.39
CA ASP A 185 -0.61 19.70 -12.43
C ASP A 185 -1.92 19.28 -11.75
N SER A 186 -2.43 20.15 -10.87
CA SER A 186 -3.62 19.90 -10.07
C SER A 186 -4.92 19.79 -10.90
N ALA A 187 -5.02 20.48 -12.05
CA ALA A 187 -6.20 20.42 -12.91
C ALA A 187 -6.16 19.17 -13.81
N LYS A 188 -4.99 18.81 -14.34
CA LYS A 188 -4.79 17.51 -15.02
C LYS A 188 -5.01 16.32 -14.10
N ALA A 189 -4.65 16.43 -12.82
CA ALA A 189 -4.95 15.38 -11.84
C ALA A 189 -6.47 15.14 -11.69
N ASP A 190 -7.29 16.18 -11.85
CA ASP A 190 -8.75 16.04 -11.80
C ASP A 190 -9.34 15.55 -13.13
N LYS A 191 -8.85 16.03 -14.30
CA LYS A 191 -9.22 15.44 -15.61
C LYS A 191 -8.87 13.93 -15.67
N TRP A 192 -7.66 13.55 -15.23
CA TRP A 192 -7.21 12.14 -15.13
C TRP A 192 -8.11 11.29 -14.22
N ARG A 193 -8.63 11.85 -13.12
CA ARG A 193 -9.62 11.21 -12.23
C ARG A 193 -11.01 11.15 -12.89
N ALA A 194 -11.47 12.19 -13.58
CA ALA A 194 -12.79 12.20 -14.19
C ALA A 194 -12.95 11.08 -15.25
N VAL A 195 -11.91 10.82 -16.05
CA VAL A 195 -11.88 9.68 -16.98
C VAL A 195 -11.99 8.35 -16.23
N GLN A 196 -11.27 8.19 -15.10
CA GLN A 196 -11.40 7.01 -14.24
C GLN A 196 -12.81 6.86 -13.65
N ASP A 197 -13.41 7.96 -13.19
CA ASP A 197 -14.72 7.96 -12.54
C ASP A 197 -15.82 7.47 -13.49
N VAL A 198 -15.76 7.90 -14.77
CA VAL A 198 -16.63 7.38 -15.84
C VAL A 198 -16.39 5.88 -16.05
N CYS A 199 -15.13 5.46 -16.22
CA CYS A 199 -14.79 4.06 -16.46
C CYS A 199 -15.16 3.11 -15.31
N GLY A 200 -15.07 3.55 -14.05
CA GLY A 200 -15.47 2.76 -12.87
C GLY A 200 -16.99 2.67 -12.74
N ARG A 201 -17.69 3.80 -12.92
CA ARG A 201 -19.16 3.82 -12.87
C ARG A 201 -19.77 2.93 -13.95
N ILE A 202 -19.31 3.04 -15.20
CA ILE A 202 -19.94 2.33 -16.32
C ILE A 202 -19.78 0.81 -16.23
N THR A 203 -18.61 0.31 -15.79
CA THR A 203 -18.41 -1.13 -15.62
C THR A 203 -19.01 -1.68 -14.33
N GLY A 204 -19.10 -0.88 -13.26
CA GLY A 204 -19.86 -1.25 -12.07
C GLY A 204 -21.35 -1.50 -12.38
N ILE A 205 -21.95 -0.67 -13.25
CA ILE A 205 -23.33 -0.86 -13.72
C ILE A 205 -23.44 -2.13 -14.58
N ALA A 206 -22.50 -2.38 -15.49
CA ALA A 206 -22.51 -3.59 -16.33
C ALA A 206 -22.41 -4.89 -15.50
N GLU A 207 -21.56 -4.89 -14.46
CA GLU A 207 -21.42 -6.00 -13.52
C GLU A 207 -22.70 -6.19 -12.69
N ALA A 208 -23.30 -5.10 -12.18
CA ALA A 208 -24.56 -5.16 -11.44
C ALA A 208 -25.75 -5.64 -12.29
N ALA A 209 -25.81 -5.23 -13.56
CA ALA A 209 -26.81 -5.71 -14.51
C ALA A 209 -26.58 -7.19 -14.85
N THR A 210 -25.34 -7.62 -15.03
CA THR A 210 -24.99 -9.05 -15.23
C THR A 210 -25.41 -9.90 -14.03
N LEU A 211 -25.08 -9.44 -12.81
CA LEU A 211 -25.50 -10.02 -11.54
C LEU A 211 -27.03 -10.16 -11.45
N ALA A 212 -27.76 -9.07 -11.73
CA ALA A 212 -29.22 -9.04 -11.69
C ALA A 212 -29.84 -10.00 -12.72
N TRP A 213 -29.27 -10.09 -13.92
CA TRP A 213 -29.71 -11.04 -14.95
C TRP A 213 -29.49 -12.51 -14.54
N ILE A 214 -28.31 -12.89 -14.02
CA ILE A 214 -28.04 -14.28 -13.58
C ILE A 214 -29.07 -14.75 -12.53
N VAL A 215 -29.39 -13.87 -11.58
CA VAL A 215 -30.30 -14.18 -10.46
C VAL A 215 -31.77 -14.19 -10.90
N THR A 216 -32.21 -13.27 -11.79
CA THR A 216 -33.64 -13.10 -12.14
C THR A 216 -34.07 -13.67 -13.49
N GLY A 217 -33.17 -13.76 -14.46
CA GLY A 217 -33.48 -14.01 -15.88
C GLY A 217 -34.09 -12.82 -16.64
N GLU A 218 -34.38 -11.66 -16.00
CA GLU A 218 -35.08 -10.55 -16.65
C GLU A 218 -34.28 -9.92 -17.80
N GLU A 219 -34.87 -9.91 -19.01
CA GLU A 219 -34.23 -9.44 -20.25
C GLU A 219 -33.67 -8.00 -20.16
N LYS A 220 -34.34 -7.13 -19.40
CA LYS A 220 -33.94 -5.72 -19.22
C LYS A 220 -32.50 -5.59 -18.69
N TYR A 221 -32.08 -6.49 -17.81
CA TYR A 221 -30.73 -6.47 -17.24
C TYR A 221 -29.67 -6.96 -18.24
N PHE A 222 -29.99 -8.02 -19.00
CA PHE A 222 -29.16 -8.44 -20.13
C PHE A 222 -29.00 -7.31 -21.15
N ALA A 223 -30.08 -6.61 -21.49
CA ALA A 223 -30.07 -5.50 -22.43
C ALA A 223 -29.15 -4.35 -21.96
N LYS A 224 -29.23 -3.92 -20.69
CA LYS A 224 -28.36 -2.87 -20.14
C LYS A 224 -26.88 -3.32 -20.07
N ALA A 225 -26.59 -4.57 -19.72
CA ALA A 225 -25.22 -5.07 -19.71
C ALA A 225 -24.63 -5.19 -21.15
N ARG A 226 -25.45 -5.63 -22.11
CA ARG A 226 -25.10 -5.69 -23.55
C ARG A 226 -24.89 -4.30 -24.15
N GLU A 227 -25.74 -3.34 -23.84
CA GLU A 227 -25.58 -1.92 -24.23
C GLU A 227 -24.19 -1.40 -23.83
N ILE A 228 -23.78 -1.66 -22.59
CA ILE A 228 -22.49 -1.19 -22.06
C ILE A 228 -21.31 -1.93 -22.70
N LEU A 229 -21.40 -3.26 -22.87
CA LEU A 229 -20.37 -4.03 -23.58
C LEU A 229 -20.12 -3.50 -24.99
N LEU A 230 -21.18 -3.27 -25.76
CA LEU A 230 -21.10 -2.76 -27.13
C LEU A 230 -20.63 -1.30 -27.18
N GLY A 231 -21.16 -0.44 -26.29
CA GLY A 231 -20.79 0.97 -26.21
C GLY A 231 -19.31 1.18 -25.91
N VAL A 232 -18.73 0.45 -24.94
CA VAL A 232 -17.28 0.53 -24.66
C VAL A 232 -16.46 -0.15 -25.77
N SER A 233 -17.03 -1.13 -26.48
CA SER A 233 -16.36 -1.77 -27.63
C SER A 233 -16.31 -0.88 -28.89
N ALA A 234 -16.98 0.28 -28.87
CA ALA A 234 -16.86 1.32 -29.88
C ALA A 234 -15.86 2.44 -29.51
N TRP A 235 -15.19 2.36 -28.35
CA TRP A 235 -14.22 3.37 -27.90
C TRP A 235 -12.84 3.20 -28.55
N HIS A 236 -12.13 4.31 -28.71
CA HIS A 236 -10.92 4.40 -29.52
C HIS A 236 -9.64 4.00 -28.74
N PHE A 237 -8.58 3.73 -29.49
CA PHE A 237 -7.22 3.44 -29.02
C PHE A 237 -6.22 4.40 -29.67
N ALA A 238 -5.01 4.46 -29.11
CA ALA A 238 -3.88 5.24 -29.62
C ALA A 238 -4.22 6.71 -29.97
N PRO A 239 -4.79 7.49 -29.02
CA PRO A 239 -5.23 8.86 -29.30
C PRO A 239 -4.06 9.79 -29.66
N ASP A 240 -4.22 10.60 -30.71
CA ASP A 240 -3.29 11.70 -31.01
C ASP A 240 -3.56 12.92 -30.11
N TRP A 241 -3.28 12.73 -28.82
CA TRP A 241 -3.40 13.75 -27.78
C TRP A 241 -2.50 14.98 -27.99
N LYS A 242 -1.55 14.92 -28.94
CA LYS A 242 -0.65 16.04 -29.25
C LYS A 242 -1.32 17.06 -30.18
N SER A 243 -2.28 16.62 -30.99
CA SER A 243 -3.07 17.48 -31.86
C SER A 243 -4.27 18.12 -31.16
N GLY A 244 -4.65 17.65 -29.96
CA GLY A 244 -5.67 18.30 -29.11
C GLY A 244 -6.30 17.40 -28.05
N ASP A 245 -7.36 17.90 -27.41
CA ASP A 245 -8.28 17.10 -26.61
C ASP A 245 -9.18 16.28 -27.57
N VAL A 246 -8.93 14.97 -27.68
CA VAL A 246 -9.54 14.00 -28.63
C VAL A 246 -10.02 12.75 -27.92
N VAL A 247 -10.91 11.95 -28.54
CA VAL A 247 -11.34 10.63 -28.00
C VAL A 247 -10.20 9.62 -27.94
N GLY A 248 -10.37 8.50 -27.23
CA GLY A 248 -9.36 7.46 -27.01
C GLY A 248 -8.63 7.54 -25.67
N ALA A 249 -9.06 8.40 -24.74
CA ALA A 249 -8.37 8.60 -23.45
C ALA A 249 -8.50 7.42 -22.46
N THR A 250 -9.09 6.29 -22.88
CA THR A 250 -9.19 5.05 -22.09
C THR A 250 -8.19 3.98 -22.52
N ASP A 251 -7.24 4.31 -23.40
CA ASP A 251 -6.11 3.48 -23.78
C ASP A 251 -5.08 3.37 -22.63
N ILE A 252 -4.51 2.18 -22.40
CA ILE A 252 -3.50 1.93 -21.37
C ILE A 252 -2.23 2.78 -21.52
N TYR A 253 -1.85 3.13 -22.76
CA TYR A 253 -0.70 3.99 -23.05
C TYR A 253 -0.99 5.50 -22.82
N TYR A 254 -2.22 5.86 -22.42
CA TYR A 254 -2.62 7.25 -22.14
C TYR A 254 -3.18 7.44 -20.71
N ASN A 255 -4.09 6.58 -20.29
CA ASN A 255 -4.63 6.55 -18.92
C ASN A 255 -4.84 5.09 -18.48
N ASP A 256 -3.75 4.49 -18.04
CA ASP A 256 -3.65 3.14 -17.46
C ASP A 256 -4.73 2.86 -16.40
N GLU A 257 -5.00 3.80 -15.49
CA GLU A 257 -6.06 3.69 -14.47
C GLU A 257 -7.49 3.69 -15.06
N ALA A 258 -7.72 4.34 -16.21
CA ALA A 258 -9.00 4.28 -16.90
C ALA A 258 -9.16 2.92 -17.61
N HIS A 259 -8.12 2.47 -18.32
CA HIS A 259 -8.07 1.13 -18.90
C HIS A 259 -8.30 0.05 -17.82
N PHE A 260 -7.66 0.17 -16.65
CA PHE A 260 -7.82 -0.73 -15.51
C PHE A 260 -9.28 -0.92 -15.08
N ARG A 261 -10.04 0.18 -14.95
CA ARG A 261 -11.46 0.14 -14.54
C ARG A 261 -12.38 -0.46 -15.59
N LEU A 262 -12.01 -0.36 -16.87
CA LEU A 262 -12.68 -1.08 -17.95
C LEU A 262 -12.31 -2.57 -17.92
N TRP A 263 -11.01 -2.87 -17.91
CA TRP A 263 -10.47 -4.20 -18.19
C TRP A 263 -10.60 -5.20 -17.05
N ARG A 264 -10.68 -4.76 -15.78
CA ARG A 264 -10.95 -5.66 -14.65
C ARG A 264 -12.35 -6.29 -14.65
N LYS A 265 -13.30 -5.75 -15.44
CA LYS A 265 -14.71 -6.18 -15.44
C LYS A 265 -15.23 -6.66 -16.79
N LEU A 266 -14.95 -5.95 -17.90
CA LEU A 266 -15.63 -6.19 -19.18
C LEU A 266 -15.47 -7.63 -19.72
N PRO A 267 -14.28 -8.29 -19.63
CA PRO A 267 -14.15 -9.69 -20.03
C PRO A 267 -14.97 -10.64 -19.15
N LEU A 268 -15.04 -10.40 -17.84
CA LEU A 268 -15.80 -11.22 -16.88
C LEU A 268 -17.32 -11.06 -17.09
N VAL A 269 -17.76 -9.83 -17.41
CA VAL A 269 -19.14 -9.53 -17.83
C VAL A 269 -19.47 -10.26 -19.14
N TYR A 270 -18.58 -10.23 -20.14
CA TYR A 270 -18.76 -10.97 -21.38
C TYR A 270 -18.84 -12.50 -21.17
N ASP A 271 -17.97 -13.08 -20.35
CA ASP A 271 -17.92 -14.51 -20.03
C ASP A 271 -19.23 -15.04 -19.41
N GLN A 272 -19.93 -14.20 -18.63
CA GLN A 272 -21.26 -14.52 -18.10
C GLN A 272 -22.38 -14.40 -19.16
N LEU A 273 -22.26 -13.50 -20.14
CA LEU A 273 -23.32 -13.19 -21.11
C LEU A 273 -23.16 -13.87 -22.48
N ARG A 274 -21.97 -14.40 -22.81
CA ARG A 274 -21.58 -14.88 -24.15
C ARG A 274 -22.50 -15.91 -24.79
N ALA A 275 -23.22 -16.71 -23.99
CA ALA A 275 -24.15 -17.72 -24.49
C ALA A 275 -25.46 -17.12 -25.08
N LYS A 276 -25.78 -15.86 -24.74
CA LYS A 276 -27.00 -15.15 -25.16
C LYS A 276 -26.72 -13.94 -26.08
N LEU A 277 -25.47 -13.46 -26.14
CA LEU A 277 -25.04 -12.45 -27.12
C LEU A 277 -25.16 -12.99 -28.55
N SER A 278 -25.60 -12.16 -29.50
CA SER A 278 -25.68 -12.57 -30.90
C SER A 278 -24.29 -12.77 -31.52
N PRO A 279 -24.13 -13.54 -32.61
CA PRO A 279 -22.85 -13.70 -33.29
C PRO A 279 -22.22 -12.37 -33.72
N ALA A 280 -23.04 -11.38 -34.12
CA ALA A 280 -22.58 -10.04 -34.45
C ALA A 280 -22.07 -9.27 -33.22
N ASP A 281 -22.79 -9.32 -32.09
CA ASP A 281 -22.35 -8.69 -30.84
C ASP A 281 -21.01 -9.26 -30.38
N ARG A 282 -20.88 -10.60 -30.42
CA ARG A 282 -19.64 -11.30 -30.05
C ARG A 282 -18.50 -10.90 -30.97
N ALA A 283 -18.71 -10.81 -32.28
CA ALA A 283 -17.67 -10.37 -33.22
C ALA A 283 -17.16 -8.95 -32.91
N THR A 284 -18.06 -7.99 -32.67
CA THR A 284 -17.70 -6.61 -32.28
C THR A 284 -16.92 -6.56 -30.96
N ILE A 285 -17.42 -7.25 -29.93
CA ILE A 285 -16.80 -7.23 -28.59
C ILE A 285 -15.43 -7.93 -28.61
N LEU A 286 -15.30 -9.08 -29.27
CA LEU A 286 -14.05 -9.83 -29.36
C LEU A 286 -12.99 -9.09 -30.19
N ALA A 287 -13.37 -8.35 -31.23
CA ALA A 287 -12.44 -7.50 -31.98
C ALA A 287 -11.82 -6.40 -31.09
N HIS A 288 -12.64 -5.70 -30.29
CA HIS A 288 -12.16 -4.71 -29.32
C HIS A 288 -11.31 -5.35 -28.22
N PHE A 289 -11.75 -6.49 -27.69
CA PHE A 289 -11.07 -7.20 -26.61
C PHE A 289 -9.70 -7.76 -27.04
N LYS A 290 -9.56 -8.20 -28.28
CA LYS A 290 -8.27 -8.60 -28.86
C LYS A 290 -7.27 -7.44 -28.84
N ILE A 291 -7.68 -6.26 -29.33
CA ILE A 291 -6.83 -5.06 -29.33
C ILE A 291 -6.50 -4.64 -27.89
N ARG A 292 -7.50 -4.54 -27.00
CA ARG A 292 -7.33 -4.10 -25.62
C ARG A 292 -6.48 -5.08 -24.80
N GLY A 293 -6.66 -6.38 -24.98
CA GLY A 293 -5.96 -7.44 -24.27
C GLY A 293 -4.50 -7.56 -24.66
N THR A 294 -4.19 -7.57 -25.97
CA THR A 294 -2.82 -7.60 -26.48
C THR A 294 -2.04 -6.37 -25.99
N ARG A 295 -2.60 -5.16 -26.16
CA ARG A 295 -2.02 -3.91 -25.64
C ARG A 295 -1.80 -3.95 -24.13
N SER A 296 -2.72 -4.56 -23.36
CA SER A 296 -2.58 -4.71 -21.92
C SER A 296 -1.43 -5.64 -21.53
N ALA A 297 -1.28 -6.79 -22.21
CA ALA A 297 -0.21 -7.74 -21.93
C ALA A 297 1.17 -7.19 -22.32
N GLU A 298 1.28 -6.58 -23.50
CA GLU A 298 2.50 -5.93 -24.01
C GLU A 298 2.97 -4.80 -23.08
N TRP A 299 2.05 -3.93 -22.65
CA TRP A 299 2.36 -2.84 -21.71
C TRP A 299 2.79 -3.36 -20.34
N ILE A 300 2.14 -4.42 -19.82
CA ILE A 300 2.49 -5.02 -18.52
C ILE A 300 3.92 -5.60 -18.56
N GLU A 301 4.31 -6.33 -19.60
CA GLU A 301 5.70 -6.81 -19.70
C GLU A 301 6.68 -5.64 -19.91
N LYS A 302 6.39 -4.71 -20.83
CA LYS A 302 7.32 -3.64 -21.22
C LYS A 302 7.58 -2.62 -20.10
N GLU A 303 6.54 -2.12 -19.45
CA GLU A 303 6.65 -1.08 -18.42
C GLU A 303 6.85 -1.69 -17.01
N GLY A 304 6.65 -3.01 -16.87
CA GLY A 304 6.80 -3.76 -15.62
C GLY A 304 8.05 -4.64 -15.53
N ASN A 305 8.71 -4.92 -16.65
CA ASN A 305 9.84 -5.83 -16.78
C ASN A 305 9.57 -7.19 -16.11
N ILE A 306 8.33 -7.68 -16.27
CA ILE A 306 7.76 -8.73 -15.42
C ILE A 306 8.49 -10.07 -15.61
N SER A 307 8.97 -10.41 -16.80
CA SER A 307 9.78 -11.61 -17.03
C SER A 307 11.04 -11.67 -16.15
N GLN A 308 11.56 -10.53 -15.70
CA GLN A 308 12.74 -10.39 -14.83
C GLN A 308 12.39 -10.17 -13.35
N VAL A 309 11.10 -9.95 -13.02
CA VAL A 309 10.65 -9.78 -11.63
C VAL A 309 10.89 -11.05 -10.83
N THR A 310 11.42 -10.89 -9.62
CA THR A 310 11.67 -11.97 -8.66
C THR A 310 10.98 -11.66 -7.34
N ARG A 311 10.54 -12.71 -6.62
CA ARG A 311 9.86 -12.56 -5.32
C ARG A 311 10.78 -11.84 -4.32
N ASN A 312 10.20 -10.93 -3.52
CA ASN A 312 10.89 -10.11 -2.54
C ASN A 312 12.10 -9.31 -3.10
N SER A 313 11.99 -8.78 -4.32
CA SER A 313 13.10 -8.13 -5.02
C SER A 313 12.62 -6.99 -5.92
N ILE A 314 13.31 -5.85 -5.83
CA ILE A 314 13.13 -4.68 -6.71
C ILE A 314 14.32 -4.48 -7.67
N ALA A 315 15.13 -5.53 -7.88
CA ALA A 315 16.31 -5.48 -8.74
C ALA A 315 15.97 -5.27 -10.23
N ALA A 316 14.91 -5.90 -10.72
CA ALA A 316 14.35 -5.67 -12.05
C ALA A 316 13.88 -4.21 -12.21
N ASP A 317 13.77 -3.72 -13.44
CA ASP A 317 13.26 -2.36 -13.67
C ASP A 317 11.72 -2.32 -13.76
N LEU A 318 11.07 -2.60 -12.62
CA LEU A 318 9.62 -2.68 -12.51
C LEU A 318 8.94 -1.38 -12.08
N SER A 319 7.66 -1.25 -12.46
CA SER A 319 6.71 -0.25 -11.98
C SER A 319 5.56 -0.90 -11.19
N SER A 320 4.94 -0.17 -10.27
CA SER A 320 3.87 -0.69 -9.39
C SER A 320 2.58 -1.03 -10.15
N HIS A 321 2.23 -0.26 -11.18
CA HIS A 321 1.00 -0.46 -11.94
C HIS A 321 0.99 -1.77 -12.77
N PRO A 322 2.01 -2.09 -13.59
CA PRO A 322 2.12 -3.39 -14.28
C PRO A 322 1.96 -4.61 -13.37
N VAL A 323 2.60 -4.60 -12.20
CA VAL A 323 2.43 -5.64 -11.18
C VAL A 323 0.96 -5.72 -10.75
N ARG A 324 0.39 -4.60 -10.30
CA ARG A 324 -1.01 -4.48 -9.84
C ARG A 324 -2.03 -4.91 -10.90
N PHE A 325 -1.68 -4.79 -12.19
CA PHE A 325 -2.58 -5.07 -13.32
C PHE A 325 -2.60 -6.56 -13.72
N MET A 326 -1.64 -7.37 -13.27
CA MET A 326 -1.57 -8.81 -13.58
C MET A 326 -2.82 -9.66 -13.29
N PRO A 327 -3.63 -9.47 -12.21
CA PRO A 327 -4.80 -10.30 -11.99
C PRO A 327 -5.84 -10.12 -13.11
N MET A 328 -5.93 -8.94 -13.73
CA MET A 328 -6.80 -8.71 -14.88
C MET A 328 -6.39 -9.58 -16.07
N THR A 329 -5.09 -9.70 -16.36
CA THR A 329 -4.56 -10.52 -17.45
C THR A 329 -4.99 -11.99 -17.29
N GLY A 330 -4.83 -12.54 -16.09
CA GLY A 330 -5.23 -13.91 -15.78
C GLY A 330 -6.74 -14.15 -15.80
N LEU A 331 -7.54 -13.24 -15.24
CA LEU A 331 -9.00 -13.35 -15.24
C LEU A 331 -9.59 -13.16 -16.65
N THR A 332 -9.04 -12.25 -17.45
CA THR A 332 -9.37 -12.08 -18.87
C THR A 332 -9.06 -13.34 -19.68
N ALA A 333 -7.94 -13.99 -19.38
CA ALA A 333 -7.53 -15.21 -20.05
C ALA A 333 -8.51 -16.38 -19.82
N LEU A 334 -9.05 -16.51 -18.61
CA LEU A 334 -10.13 -17.46 -18.32
C LEU A 334 -11.41 -17.10 -19.09
N ALA A 335 -11.82 -15.83 -19.03
CA ALA A 335 -13.04 -15.34 -19.69
C ALA A 335 -13.06 -15.57 -21.21
N LEU A 336 -11.90 -15.45 -21.88
CA LEU A 336 -11.80 -15.45 -23.35
C LEU A 336 -11.14 -16.73 -23.93
N TRP A 337 -10.97 -17.79 -23.12
CA TRP A 337 -10.19 -19.00 -23.41
C TRP A 337 -10.52 -19.76 -24.72
N ASP A 338 -11.80 -19.78 -25.13
CA ASP A 338 -12.23 -20.39 -26.40
C ASP A 338 -12.29 -19.37 -27.55
N ASP A 339 -12.43 -18.10 -27.20
CA ASP A 339 -12.89 -17.04 -28.10
C ASP A 339 -11.74 -16.19 -28.66
N LEU A 340 -10.58 -16.15 -27.97
CA LEU A 340 -9.32 -15.57 -28.45
C LEU A 340 -8.16 -16.54 -28.19
N PRO A 341 -7.40 -16.98 -29.20
CA PRO A 341 -6.25 -17.87 -28.99
C PRO A 341 -5.15 -17.24 -28.12
N GLU A 342 -5.00 -15.91 -28.14
CA GLU A 342 -4.06 -15.14 -27.32
C GLU A 342 -4.27 -15.35 -25.80
N ALA A 343 -5.51 -15.66 -25.39
CA ALA A 343 -5.85 -15.92 -23.99
C ALA A 343 -5.00 -17.03 -23.37
N ARG A 344 -4.57 -18.03 -24.16
CA ARG A 344 -3.75 -19.15 -23.68
C ARG A 344 -2.35 -18.69 -23.23
N ALA A 345 -1.78 -17.71 -23.92
CA ALA A 345 -0.52 -17.08 -23.53
C ALA A 345 -0.72 -16.20 -22.28
N TRP A 346 -1.80 -15.40 -22.24
CA TRP A 346 -2.13 -14.53 -21.10
C TRP A 346 -2.36 -15.32 -19.79
N TRP A 347 -3.02 -16.49 -19.85
CA TRP A 347 -3.19 -17.38 -18.71
C TRP A 347 -1.85 -17.92 -18.21
N THR A 348 -1.06 -18.49 -19.13
CA THR A 348 0.26 -19.07 -18.83
C THR A 348 1.19 -18.03 -18.16
N TYR A 349 1.18 -16.81 -18.68
CA TYR A 349 1.94 -15.67 -18.16
C TYR A 349 1.50 -15.26 -16.75
N ALA A 350 0.20 -15.05 -16.53
CA ALA A 350 -0.33 -14.67 -15.21
C ALA A 350 -0.17 -15.79 -14.16
N TYR A 351 -0.41 -17.05 -14.53
CA TYR A 351 -0.24 -18.20 -13.64
C TYR A 351 1.22 -18.37 -13.21
N LYS A 352 2.16 -18.31 -14.17
CA LYS A 352 3.61 -18.31 -13.88
C LYS A 352 3.98 -17.18 -12.91
N PHE A 353 3.50 -15.96 -13.16
CA PHE A 353 3.78 -14.82 -12.28
C PHE A 353 3.33 -15.08 -10.84
N TYR A 354 2.10 -15.53 -10.62
CA TYR A 354 1.60 -15.79 -9.25
C TYR A 354 2.29 -16.96 -8.55
N ARG A 355 2.66 -18.02 -9.30
CA ARG A 355 3.38 -19.18 -8.77
C ARG A 355 4.82 -18.82 -8.39
N ASP A 356 5.55 -18.18 -9.30
CA ASP A 356 7.02 -18.09 -9.24
C ASP A 356 7.53 -16.72 -8.76
N GLN A 357 6.82 -15.63 -9.07
CA GLN A 357 7.37 -14.26 -9.04
C GLN A 357 6.67 -13.33 -8.04
N PHE A 358 5.37 -13.52 -7.79
CA PHE A 358 4.61 -12.65 -6.90
C PHE A 358 4.98 -12.88 -5.42
N SER A 359 5.21 -11.86 -4.58
CA SER A 359 5.25 -10.42 -4.90
C SER A 359 6.69 -9.90 -5.01
N PRO A 360 7.01 -8.94 -5.89
CA PRO A 360 8.25 -8.17 -5.78
C PRO A 360 8.29 -7.26 -4.56
N TRP A 361 7.13 -6.93 -3.97
CA TRP A 361 6.98 -5.94 -2.90
C TRP A 361 7.08 -6.52 -1.48
N GLY A 362 7.30 -7.82 -1.33
CA GLY A 362 7.46 -8.49 -0.05
C GLY A 362 7.66 -9.99 -0.18
N GLY A 363 8.07 -10.64 0.90
CA GLY A 363 8.39 -12.06 0.93
C GLY A 363 7.46 -12.90 1.81
N ASP A 364 7.98 -14.07 2.20
CA ASP A 364 7.22 -15.10 2.89
C ASP A 364 6.78 -14.72 4.32
N ASP A 365 7.33 -13.65 4.91
CA ASP A 365 6.85 -13.09 6.19
C ASP A 365 5.55 -12.26 6.10
N GLY A 366 5.09 -11.97 4.86
CA GLY A 366 3.86 -11.26 4.56
C GLY A 366 3.96 -9.73 4.40
N GLY A 367 5.13 -9.13 4.63
CA GLY A 367 5.34 -7.68 4.58
C GLY A 367 5.04 -7.02 3.22
N TRP A 368 4.90 -5.69 3.20
CA TRP A 368 4.69 -4.93 1.95
C TRP A 368 5.47 -3.61 1.95
N GLY A 369 6.56 -3.56 1.18
CA GLY A 369 7.56 -2.48 1.17
C GLY A 369 7.07 -1.13 0.63
N GLU A 370 5.93 -1.11 -0.06
CA GLU A 370 5.25 0.12 -0.49
C GLU A 370 4.41 0.79 0.64
N GLY A 371 4.28 0.14 1.80
CA GLY A 371 3.55 0.66 2.96
C GLY A 371 2.09 0.22 3.05
N THR A 372 1.47 0.46 4.20
CA THR A 372 0.18 -0.16 4.58
C THR A 372 -1.02 0.36 3.78
N ALA A 373 -0.99 1.62 3.34
CA ALA A 373 -2.02 2.16 2.45
C ALA A 373 -1.98 1.51 1.05
N TYR A 374 -0.83 0.99 0.62
CA TYR A 374 -0.62 0.27 -0.64
C TYR A 374 -0.72 -1.25 -0.51
N TRP A 375 -0.61 -1.81 0.72
CA TRP A 375 -0.94 -3.21 1.00
C TRP A 375 -2.37 -3.58 0.57
N ARG A 376 -3.30 -2.62 0.52
CA ARG A 376 -4.66 -2.80 -0.06
C ARG A 376 -4.63 -3.25 -1.54
N GLY A 377 -3.53 -3.08 -2.27
CA GLY A 377 -3.33 -3.68 -3.60
C GLY A 377 -3.39 -5.22 -3.59
N THR A 378 -3.12 -5.85 -2.44
CA THR A 378 -3.34 -7.31 -2.26
C THR A 378 -4.79 -7.71 -2.52
N PHE A 379 -5.79 -6.83 -2.34
CA PHE A 379 -7.20 -7.13 -2.62
C PHE A 379 -7.45 -7.45 -4.10
N GLU A 380 -6.65 -6.85 -4.98
CA GLU A 380 -6.77 -6.95 -6.43
C GLU A 380 -6.04 -8.20 -6.93
N HIS A 381 -4.83 -8.43 -6.43
CA HIS A 381 -4.09 -9.69 -6.60
C HIS A 381 -4.87 -10.90 -6.07
N ALA A 382 -5.59 -10.73 -4.96
CA ALA A 382 -6.44 -11.74 -4.36
C ALA A 382 -7.61 -12.15 -5.26
N ALA A 383 -8.06 -11.32 -6.21
CA ALA A 383 -9.10 -11.74 -7.16
C ALA A 383 -8.63 -12.90 -8.07
N PHE A 384 -7.33 -13.00 -8.35
CA PHE A 384 -6.77 -14.18 -9.03
C PHE A 384 -6.74 -15.40 -8.10
N GLN A 385 -6.40 -15.21 -6.82
CA GLN A 385 -6.43 -16.28 -5.80
C GLN A 385 -7.85 -16.78 -5.52
N ASP A 386 -8.85 -15.90 -5.57
CA ASP A 386 -10.27 -16.26 -5.49
C ASP A 386 -10.71 -17.08 -6.71
N ALA A 387 -10.22 -16.75 -7.92
CA ALA A 387 -10.45 -17.57 -9.10
C ALA A 387 -9.80 -18.96 -8.99
N LEU A 388 -8.53 -19.04 -8.55
CA LEU A 388 -7.86 -20.33 -8.28
C LEU A 388 -8.64 -21.16 -7.23
N LEU A 389 -9.14 -20.51 -6.18
CA LEU A 389 -9.99 -21.12 -5.14
C LEU A 389 -11.32 -21.63 -5.71
N ALA A 390 -11.94 -20.89 -6.64
CA ALA A 390 -13.17 -21.30 -7.31
C ALA A 390 -12.96 -22.49 -8.27
N LEU A 391 -11.79 -22.55 -8.92
CA LEU A 391 -11.35 -23.66 -9.78
C LEU A 391 -10.91 -24.90 -8.98
N GLY A 392 -10.69 -24.77 -7.66
CA GLY A 392 -10.21 -25.85 -6.81
C GLY A 392 -8.70 -26.09 -6.89
N ASP A 393 -7.92 -25.15 -7.43
CA ASP A 393 -6.46 -25.23 -7.48
C ASP A 393 -5.88 -25.17 -6.04
N PRO A 394 -5.11 -26.17 -5.59
CA PRO A 394 -4.57 -26.23 -4.24
C PRO A 394 -3.46 -25.20 -3.96
N SER A 395 -2.99 -24.44 -4.96
CA SER A 395 -2.09 -23.30 -4.77
C SER A 395 -2.80 -22.03 -4.28
N ALA A 396 -4.14 -21.97 -4.35
CA ALA A 396 -4.93 -20.80 -3.97
C ALA A 396 -4.69 -20.38 -2.51
N TYR A 397 -4.11 -19.19 -2.31
CA TYR A 397 -3.66 -18.68 -1.01
C TYR A 397 -2.66 -19.58 -0.27
N ALA A 398 -2.01 -20.54 -0.94
CA ALA A 398 -1.19 -21.57 -0.30
C ALA A 398 0.24 -21.11 0.06
N SER A 399 0.77 -20.07 -0.60
CA SER A 399 2.13 -19.58 -0.34
C SER A 399 2.26 -18.94 1.06
N PRO A 400 3.47 -18.91 1.66
CA PRO A 400 3.67 -18.28 2.95
C PRO A 400 3.33 -16.78 2.93
N PHE A 401 3.67 -16.05 1.85
CA PHE A 401 3.20 -14.67 1.63
C PHE A 401 1.69 -14.55 1.84
N TRP A 402 0.86 -15.36 1.16
CA TRP A 402 -0.60 -15.23 1.24
C TRP A 402 -1.16 -15.56 2.64
N LYS A 403 -0.53 -16.50 3.35
CA LYS A 403 -0.88 -16.86 4.74
C LYS A 403 -0.47 -15.79 5.75
N ASN A 404 0.70 -15.16 5.56
CA ASN A 404 1.27 -14.21 6.51
C ASN A 404 0.93 -12.74 6.22
N SER A 405 0.58 -12.36 4.98
CA SER A 405 0.34 -10.96 4.63
C SER A 405 -0.82 -10.28 5.39
N PRO A 406 -1.88 -10.98 5.84
CA PRO A 406 -2.85 -10.40 6.77
C PRO A 406 -2.24 -9.90 8.09
N LEU A 407 -1.12 -10.50 8.54
CA LEU A 407 -0.38 -10.05 9.72
C LEU A 407 0.27 -8.69 9.49
N PHE A 408 0.72 -8.36 8.27
CA PHE A 408 1.27 -7.03 8.00
C PHE A 408 0.25 -5.91 8.24
N ALA A 409 -1.03 -6.15 7.93
CA ALA A 409 -2.10 -5.24 8.32
C ALA A 409 -2.32 -5.23 9.85
N ILE A 410 -2.52 -6.39 10.49
CA ILE A 410 -2.78 -6.50 11.94
C ILE A 410 -1.77 -5.72 12.80
N TYR A 411 -0.48 -5.79 12.47
CA TYR A 411 0.60 -5.13 13.21
C TYR A 411 0.86 -3.67 12.80
N ASN A 412 0.30 -3.17 11.69
CA ASN A 412 0.66 -1.83 11.16
C ASN A 412 -0.54 -0.96 10.75
N VAL A 413 -1.77 -1.45 10.94
CA VAL A 413 -3.02 -0.73 10.65
C VAL A 413 -3.94 -0.85 11.87
N GLN A 414 -4.13 0.26 12.57
CA GLN A 414 -4.87 0.29 13.84
C GLN A 414 -6.26 0.94 13.65
N PRO A 415 -7.26 0.68 14.53
CA PRO A 415 -8.63 1.15 14.31
C PRO A 415 -8.83 2.66 14.53
N TYR A 416 -7.93 3.31 15.27
CA TYR A 416 -7.83 4.77 15.35
C TYR A 416 -7.06 5.33 14.15
N LEU A 417 -7.32 6.58 13.76
CA LEU A 417 -6.51 7.28 12.75
C LEU A 417 -5.09 7.50 13.25
N HIS A 418 -4.11 7.01 12.50
CA HIS A 418 -2.68 7.19 12.73
C HIS A 418 -1.95 7.51 11.41
N THR A 419 -0.66 7.86 11.49
CA THR A 419 0.20 7.97 10.29
C THR A 419 0.98 6.67 10.06
N THR A 420 1.49 6.46 8.86
CA THR A 420 2.21 5.24 8.45
C THR A 420 3.42 5.57 7.58
N PHE A 421 4.31 4.62 7.34
CA PHE A 421 5.30 4.72 6.25
C PHE A 421 4.67 4.37 4.89
N GLY A 422 5.28 4.90 3.83
CA GLY A 422 4.78 4.83 2.47
C GLY A 422 3.71 5.88 2.13
N ASP A 423 3.18 5.77 0.92
CA ASP A 423 2.41 6.82 0.25
C ASP A 423 0.91 6.81 0.63
N VAL A 424 0.36 7.91 1.18
CA VAL A 424 -1.02 7.97 1.73
C VAL A 424 -1.84 9.12 1.12
N SER A 425 -3.00 8.80 0.54
CA SER A 425 -3.92 9.76 -0.09
C SER A 425 -4.90 10.46 0.87
N ASN A 426 -5.22 9.84 2.02
CA ASN A 426 -6.20 10.35 2.99
C ASN A 426 -5.57 11.35 3.96
N ALA A 427 -5.03 12.46 3.44
CA ALA A 427 -4.31 13.47 4.23
C ALA A 427 -3.29 12.87 5.23
N GLY A 428 -2.59 11.79 4.85
CA GLY A 428 -1.56 11.13 5.67
C GLY A 428 -2.09 10.21 6.78
N ARG A 429 -3.38 10.28 7.09
CA ARG A 429 -4.03 9.50 8.13
C ARG A 429 -4.60 8.19 7.57
N PHE A 430 -4.42 7.10 8.30
CA PHE A 430 -4.87 5.77 7.92
C PHE A 430 -5.36 5.01 9.16
N ASN A 431 -6.22 4.02 8.95
CA ASN A 431 -6.82 3.19 9.99
C ASN A 431 -7.34 1.86 9.41
N LEU A 432 -7.84 0.97 10.27
CA LEU A 432 -8.63 -0.20 9.88
C LEU A 432 -9.94 0.26 9.24
N GLU A 433 -9.93 0.39 7.91
CA GLU A 433 -11.09 0.77 7.10
C GLU A 433 -12.10 -0.38 6.95
N PRO A 434 -13.39 -0.10 6.64
CA PRO A 434 -14.40 -1.14 6.43
C PRO A 434 -14.06 -2.11 5.27
N VAL A 435 -13.35 -1.63 4.24
CA VAL A 435 -12.87 -2.48 3.13
C VAL A 435 -11.76 -3.45 3.55
N ILE A 436 -10.93 -3.06 4.53
CA ILE A 436 -9.93 -3.96 5.13
C ILE A 436 -10.67 -4.98 6.01
N ALA A 437 -11.67 -4.56 6.79
CA ALA A 437 -12.47 -5.45 7.64
C ALA A 437 -13.25 -6.51 6.83
N ASP A 438 -13.95 -6.11 5.76
CA ASP A 438 -14.67 -7.02 4.85
C ASP A 438 -13.72 -8.06 4.23
N TYR A 439 -12.52 -7.64 3.80
CA TYR A 439 -11.51 -8.54 3.27
C TYR A 439 -10.93 -9.48 4.33
N MET A 440 -10.80 -9.03 5.58
CA MET A 440 -10.34 -9.88 6.69
C MET A 440 -11.40 -10.90 7.13
N GLU A 441 -12.70 -10.60 7.03
CA GLU A 441 -13.75 -11.63 7.19
C GLU A 441 -13.73 -12.66 6.06
N HIS A 442 -13.49 -12.25 4.80
CA HIS A 442 -13.28 -13.19 3.69
C HIS A 442 -12.07 -14.09 3.95
N LEU A 443 -10.90 -13.51 4.28
CA LEU A 443 -9.71 -14.30 4.58
C LEU A 443 -9.87 -15.17 5.84
N ALA A 444 -10.70 -14.77 6.82
CA ALA A 444 -11.06 -15.64 7.93
C ALA A 444 -11.81 -16.91 7.44
N ARG A 445 -12.77 -16.79 6.49
CA ARG A 445 -13.41 -17.95 5.86
C ARG A 445 -12.43 -18.77 5.02
N VAL A 446 -11.61 -18.12 4.19
CA VAL A 446 -10.67 -18.80 3.28
C VAL A 446 -9.60 -19.56 4.07
N GLN A 447 -8.92 -18.91 5.01
CA GLN A 447 -7.79 -19.49 5.76
C GLN A 447 -8.22 -20.20 7.05
N GLN A 448 -9.53 -20.23 7.38
CA GLN A 448 -10.09 -20.73 8.63
C GLN A 448 -9.44 -20.12 9.89
N ASN A 449 -9.01 -18.87 9.79
CA ASN A 449 -8.25 -18.17 10.82
C ASN A 449 -9.14 -17.21 11.64
N GLY A 450 -9.45 -17.62 12.88
CA GLY A 450 -10.28 -16.85 13.81
C GLY A 450 -9.69 -15.52 14.30
N VAL A 451 -8.37 -15.32 14.18
CA VAL A 451 -7.72 -14.04 14.55
C VAL A 451 -8.05 -12.94 13.53
N LEU A 452 -8.16 -13.29 12.24
CA LEU A 452 -8.54 -12.33 11.19
C LEU A 452 -9.96 -11.81 11.40
N ARG A 453 -10.88 -12.67 11.85
CA ARG A 453 -12.24 -12.29 12.23
C ARG A 453 -12.24 -11.32 13.43
N SER A 454 -11.48 -11.62 14.47
CA SER A 454 -11.36 -10.74 15.64
C SER A 454 -10.76 -9.39 15.29
N TYR A 455 -9.77 -9.35 14.39
CA TYR A 455 -9.19 -8.11 13.90
C TYR A 455 -10.19 -7.30 13.07
N ALA A 456 -10.95 -7.93 12.16
CA ALA A 456 -12.01 -7.26 11.41
C ALA A 456 -13.05 -6.60 12.33
N ALA A 457 -13.39 -7.25 13.45
CA ALA A 457 -14.31 -6.75 14.46
C ALA A 457 -13.79 -5.54 15.28
N LEU A 458 -12.51 -5.17 15.16
CA LEU A 458 -11.97 -3.93 15.74
C LEU A 458 -12.28 -2.69 14.89
N CYS A 459 -12.89 -2.82 13.71
CA CYS A 459 -13.19 -1.71 12.82
C CYS A 459 -14.22 -0.74 13.44
N THR A 460 -13.74 0.39 13.96
CA THR A 460 -14.56 1.49 14.51
C THR A 460 -14.81 2.61 13.48
N ASP A 461 -14.50 2.38 12.21
CA ASP A 461 -14.73 3.35 11.14
C ASP A 461 -16.21 3.38 10.73
N THR A 462 -16.80 4.57 10.68
CA THR A 462 -18.25 4.74 10.46
C THR A 462 -18.66 4.80 8.98
N ARG A 463 -17.73 4.66 8.03
CA ARG A 463 -18.05 4.57 6.60
C ARG A 463 -18.80 3.26 6.29
N THR A 464 -19.73 3.30 5.34
CA THR A 464 -20.49 2.11 4.91
C THR A 464 -19.55 0.98 4.45
N ARG A 465 -19.71 -0.22 5.02
CA ARG A 465 -19.01 -1.44 4.59
C ARG A 465 -19.25 -1.68 3.09
N PRO A 466 -18.23 -2.03 2.28
CA PRO A 466 -18.44 -2.39 0.88
C PRO A 466 -19.58 -3.39 0.62
N VAL A 467 -19.75 -4.42 1.46
CA VAL A 467 -20.89 -5.36 1.35
C VAL A 467 -22.27 -4.71 1.52
N ASP A 468 -22.35 -3.56 2.19
CA ASP A 468 -23.58 -2.83 2.50
C ASP A 468 -23.81 -1.59 1.61
N LYS A 469 -22.90 -1.27 0.68
CA LYS A 469 -22.96 -0.07 -0.17
C LYS A 469 -23.95 -0.11 -1.34
N GLY A 470 -24.50 -1.27 -1.70
CA GLY A 470 -25.30 -1.40 -2.92
C GLY A 470 -24.50 -0.95 -4.15
N LEU A 471 -24.93 0.14 -4.81
CA LEU A 471 -24.21 0.76 -5.93
C LEU A 471 -23.70 2.20 -5.65
N GLU A 472 -23.42 2.52 -4.38
CA GLU A 472 -22.74 3.76 -3.99
C GLU A 472 -21.24 3.75 -4.38
N ASP A 473 -20.67 4.93 -4.65
CA ASP A 473 -19.23 5.18 -4.90
C ASP A 473 -18.53 4.36 -6.02
N LEU A 474 -19.26 3.82 -7.01
CA LEU A 474 -18.70 2.97 -8.10
C LEU A 474 -17.51 3.58 -8.89
N SER A 475 -17.35 4.91 -8.87
CA SER A 475 -16.25 5.61 -9.54
C SER A 475 -14.88 5.40 -8.85
N ARG A 476 -14.86 5.30 -7.52
CA ARG A 476 -13.64 5.39 -6.69
C ARG A 476 -13.51 4.35 -5.58
N THR A 477 -14.54 3.55 -5.29
CA THR A 477 -14.43 2.39 -4.38
C THR A 477 -14.03 1.15 -5.18
N TYR A 478 -13.01 0.42 -4.72
CA TYR A 478 -12.78 -0.96 -5.12
C TYR A 478 -12.06 -1.75 -3.99
N PRO A 479 -12.45 -3.01 -3.71
CA PRO A 479 -13.52 -3.74 -4.37
C PRO A 479 -14.93 -3.19 -4.07
N VAL A 480 -15.84 -3.28 -5.04
CA VAL A 480 -17.25 -2.86 -4.90
C VAL A 480 -18.11 -3.95 -4.27
N ALA A 481 -19.36 -3.62 -3.89
CA ALA A 481 -20.29 -4.56 -3.27
C ALA A 481 -20.48 -5.86 -4.08
N ALA A 482 -20.59 -5.77 -5.41
CA ALA A 482 -20.71 -6.92 -6.30
C ALA A 482 -19.45 -7.80 -6.34
N GLU A 483 -18.25 -7.20 -6.31
CA GLU A 483 -16.98 -7.96 -6.23
C GLU A 483 -16.86 -8.69 -4.89
N PHE A 484 -17.27 -8.07 -3.77
CA PHE A 484 -17.36 -8.75 -2.48
C PHE A 484 -18.44 -9.84 -2.47
N LEU A 485 -19.57 -9.66 -3.16
CA LEU A 485 -20.64 -10.65 -3.27
C LEU A 485 -20.16 -11.91 -4.04
N PHE A 486 -19.41 -11.75 -5.13
CA PHE A 486 -18.77 -12.87 -5.84
C PHE A 486 -17.69 -13.55 -4.98
N ARG A 487 -16.79 -12.76 -4.39
CA ARG A 487 -15.72 -13.23 -3.48
C ARG A 487 -16.27 -14.06 -2.31
N ASN A 488 -17.31 -13.56 -1.66
CA ASN A 488 -17.95 -14.23 -0.51
C ASN A 488 -18.77 -15.46 -0.93
N PHE A 489 -19.30 -15.50 -2.17
CA PHE A 489 -19.90 -16.72 -2.74
C PHE A 489 -18.86 -17.82 -2.99
N ILE A 490 -17.69 -17.47 -3.54
CA ILE A 490 -16.59 -18.43 -3.74
C ILE A 490 -16.18 -19.07 -2.41
N ALA A 491 -16.10 -18.28 -1.34
CA ALA A 491 -15.82 -18.77 0.01
C ALA A 491 -17.05 -19.32 0.77
N SER A 492 -18.28 -19.30 0.23
CA SER A 492 -19.49 -19.58 1.02
C SER A 492 -19.63 -21.03 1.47
N GLY A 493 -18.91 -21.97 0.82
CA GLY A 493 -18.79 -23.35 1.26
C GLY A 493 -17.93 -23.55 2.52
N ARG A 494 -17.30 -22.48 3.04
CA ARG A 494 -16.51 -22.47 4.27
C ARG A 494 -17.24 -21.64 5.33
N ALA A 495 -17.49 -22.25 6.49
CA ALA A 495 -18.04 -21.53 7.63
C ALA A 495 -17.08 -20.42 8.11
N LEU A 496 -17.63 -19.33 8.66
CA LEU A 496 -16.83 -18.29 9.31
C LEU A 496 -16.30 -18.83 10.66
N PRO A 497 -14.98 -18.95 10.87
CA PRO A 497 -14.42 -19.56 12.08
C PRO A 497 -14.79 -18.77 13.34
N ALA A 498 -14.74 -19.43 14.49
CA ALA A 498 -14.91 -18.76 15.79
C ALA A 498 -13.83 -17.67 15.98
N PRO A 499 -14.16 -16.52 16.61
CA PRO A 499 -13.18 -15.47 16.87
C PRO A 499 -12.12 -15.94 17.87
N VAL A 500 -10.84 -15.65 17.58
CA VAL A 500 -9.69 -15.92 18.46
C VAL A 500 -9.05 -14.59 18.87
N PRO A 501 -8.77 -14.31 20.16
CA PRO A 501 -8.20 -13.04 20.59
C PRO A 501 -6.84 -12.73 19.95
N LEU A 502 -6.57 -11.47 19.59
CA LEU A 502 -5.29 -11.06 19.01
C LEU A 502 -4.10 -11.29 19.94
N SER A 503 -4.34 -11.40 21.25
CA SER A 503 -3.33 -11.75 22.27
C SER A 503 -2.83 -13.20 22.21
N THR A 504 -3.30 -14.02 21.24
CA THR A 504 -2.64 -15.30 20.90
C THR A 504 -1.49 -15.13 19.89
N LEU A 505 -1.33 -13.93 19.32
CA LEU A 505 -0.15 -13.56 18.54
C LEU A 505 0.91 -12.91 19.47
N PRO A 506 2.21 -13.00 19.15
CA PRO A 506 3.24 -12.22 19.84
C PRO A 506 2.97 -10.71 19.74
N SER A 507 3.21 -9.94 20.80
CA SER A 507 3.01 -8.48 20.79
C SER A 507 3.98 -7.72 19.86
N HIS A 508 5.02 -8.40 19.35
CA HIS A 508 6.10 -7.81 18.56
C HIS A 508 6.30 -8.64 17.29
N ARG A 509 6.63 -7.99 16.16
CA ARG A 509 6.92 -8.69 14.90
C ARG A 509 7.91 -7.92 14.04
N TYR A 510 8.98 -8.61 13.64
CA TYR A 510 9.91 -8.18 12.60
C TYR A 510 9.53 -8.81 11.25
N PHE A 511 9.11 -7.98 10.31
CA PHE A 511 8.99 -8.30 8.89
C PHE A 511 10.38 -8.10 8.24
N ARG A 512 11.15 -9.18 8.25
CA ARG A 512 12.54 -9.34 7.75
C ARG A 512 12.66 -9.00 6.28
N ASP A 513 11.69 -9.44 5.47
CA ASP A 513 11.72 -9.33 4.02
C ASP A 513 11.69 -7.86 3.57
N VAL A 514 10.90 -7.03 4.26
CA VAL A 514 10.71 -5.59 3.94
C VAL A 514 11.47 -4.65 4.88
N GLY A 515 12.09 -5.14 5.95
CA GLY A 515 12.85 -4.32 6.92
C GLY A 515 11.97 -3.42 7.80
N TRP A 516 10.83 -3.95 8.28
CA TRP A 516 9.91 -3.26 9.20
C TRP A 516 9.80 -4.03 10.52
N VAL A 517 9.86 -3.32 11.65
CA VAL A 517 9.58 -3.86 12.98
C VAL A 517 8.36 -3.14 13.54
N SER A 518 7.38 -3.89 14.06
CA SER A 518 6.24 -3.34 14.79
C SER A 518 6.16 -3.93 16.20
N LEU A 519 6.02 -3.06 17.19
CA LEU A 519 6.02 -3.39 18.61
C LEU A 519 4.73 -2.85 19.25
N HIS A 520 3.98 -3.71 19.94
CA HIS A 520 2.77 -3.34 20.68
C HIS A 520 2.95 -3.62 22.17
N ARG A 521 2.25 -2.86 23.02
CA ARG A 521 2.02 -3.18 24.43
C ARG A 521 0.83 -4.12 24.61
N ALA A 522 -0.20 -3.93 23.79
CA ALA A 522 -1.51 -4.55 23.95
C ALA A 522 -2.20 -4.75 22.58
N LEU A 523 -1.56 -5.52 21.69
CA LEU A 523 -2.08 -5.82 20.35
C LEU A 523 -3.57 -6.23 20.40
N GLY A 524 -4.40 -5.49 19.65
CA GLY A 524 -5.86 -5.68 19.62
C GLY A 524 -6.65 -4.95 20.73
N ARG A 525 -6.02 -4.16 21.59
CA ARG A 525 -6.68 -3.27 22.58
C ARG A 525 -6.22 -1.82 22.38
N PRO A 526 -6.78 -1.08 21.40
CA PRO A 526 -6.23 0.21 20.94
C PRO A 526 -6.13 1.28 22.03
N ASP A 527 -7.09 1.35 22.97
CA ASP A 527 -7.05 2.30 24.09
C ASP A 527 -6.03 1.92 25.19
N ASP A 528 -5.48 0.71 25.17
CA ASP A 528 -4.43 0.23 26.08
C ASP A 528 -3.05 0.14 25.43
N ASP A 529 -2.97 0.31 24.11
CA ASP A 529 -1.77 -0.03 23.35
C ASP A 529 -0.75 1.13 23.31
N ILE A 530 0.52 0.76 23.18
CA ILE A 530 1.62 1.63 22.80
C ILE A 530 2.24 0.95 21.59
N HIS A 531 2.05 1.56 20.43
CA HIS A 531 2.40 1.00 19.14
C HIS A 531 3.57 1.77 18.53
N VAL A 532 4.69 1.07 18.33
CA VAL A 532 5.93 1.62 17.76
C VAL A 532 6.22 0.89 16.46
N THR A 533 6.26 1.62 15.35
CA THR A 533 6.71 1.09 14.04
C THR A 533 8.07 1.66 13.69
N PHE A 534 9.03 0.82 13.30
CA PHE A 534 10.39 1.19 12.93
C PHE A 534 10.76 0.61 11.57
N LYS A 535 11.37 1.42 10.69
CA LYS A 535 11.70 1.02 9.31
C LYS A 535 13.19 1.22 9.01
N SER A 536 13.85 0.19 8.49
CA SER A 536 15.14 0.32 7.83
C SER A 536 15.25 -0.76 6.75
N SER A 537 15.02 -0.36 5.50
CA SER A 537 14.52 -1.26 4.45
C SER A 537 15.47 -1.44 3.26
N SER A 538 15.62 -2.69 2.84
CA SER A 538 16.26 -3.11 1.59
C SER A 538 15.65 -2.48 0.34
N TYR A 539 14.37 -2.08 0.40
CA TYR A 539 13.64 -1.40 -0.67
C TYR A 539 14.04 0.08 -0.83
N GLY A 540 14.73 0.63 0.17
CA GLY A 540 15.12 2.04 0.22
C GLY A 540 13.92 2.98 0.14
N SER A 541 13.98 3.91 -0.81
CA SER A 541 12.99 4.98 -1.02
C SER A 541 12.27 4.87 -2.37
N PHE A 542 12.25 3.67 -2.96
CA PHE A 542 11.71 3.39 -4.29
C PHE A 542 10.18 3.25 -4.31
N SER A 543 9.58 3.45 -5.50
CA SER A 543 8.13 3.40 -5.75
C SER A 543 7.32 4.26 -4.75
N HIS A 544 6.51 3.63 -3.90
CA HIS A 544 5.70 4.29 -2.88
C HIS A 544 6.34 4.31 -1.48
N SER A 545 7.57 3.80 -1.31
CA SER A 545 8.38 4.00 -0.09
C SER A 545 9.05 5.38 -0.07
N HIS A 546 9.41 5.89 1.11
CA HIS A 546 10.00 7.22 1.28
C HIS A 546 11.49 7.19 1.69
N ALA A 547 12.13 8.35 1.80
CA ALA A 547 13.50 8.53 2.30
C ALA A 547 13.56 8.44 3.84
N ASP A 548 13.09 7.32 4.38
CA ASP A 548 12.68 7.14 5.79
C ASP A 548 13.37 5.96 6.50
N GLN A 549 14.60 5.62 6.12
CA GLN A 549 15.36 4.59 6.83
C GLN A 549 15.77 5.09 8.24
N ASN A 550 15.76 4.19 9.22
CA ASN A 550 15.91 4.44 10.66
C ASN A 550 14.86 5.40 11.25
N ALA A 551 13.77 5.69 10.53
CA ALA A 551 12.65 6.45 11.10
C ALA A 551 11.75 5.55 11.96
N PHE A 552 11.08 6.17 12.94
CA PHE A 552 10.05 5.53 13.76
C PHE A 552 8.73 6.32 13.73
N ILE A 553 7.64 5.65 14.10
CA ILE A 553 6.32 6.21 14.42
C ILE A 553 5.95 5.70 15.81
N LEU A 554 5.41 6.56 16.67
CA LEU A 554 4.90 6.19 18.00
C LEU A 554 3.46 6.66 18.16
N ASN A 555 2.56 5.69 18.37
CA ASN A 555 1.17 5.90 18.77
C ASN A 555 0.97 5.34 20.20
N ALA A 556 0.08 5.93 20.99
CA ALA A 556 -0.31 5.39 22.29
C ALA A 556 -1.77 5.71 22.64
N TYR A 557 -2.43 4.79 23.33
CA TYR A 557 -3.77 4.94 23.93
C TYR A 557 -4.84 5.49 22.95
N GLY A 558 -4.78 5.05 21.69
CA GLY A 558 -5.70 5.45 20.63
C GLY A 558 -5.39 6.76 19.89
N GLU A 559 -4.17 7.30 20.05
CA GLU A 559 -3.69 8.54 19.42
C GLU A 559 -2.29 8.40 18.80
N GLY A 560 -2.04 9.12 17.70
CA GLY A 560 -0.68 9.30 17.17
C GLY A 560 0.05 10.42 17.91
N LEU A 561 1.31 10.18 18.27
CA LEU A 561 2.14 11.13 19.02
C LEU A 561 3.37 11.55 18.20
N ALA A 562 4.34 10.65 18.01
CA ALA A 562 5.44 10.87 17.07
C ALA A 562 5.02 10.39 15.67
N ILE A 563 4.54 11.31 14.84
CA ILE A 563 3.94 10.98 13.53
C ILE A 563 4.98 10.88 12.42
N ASN A 564 4.65 10.19 11.33
CA ASN A 564 5.28 10.44 10.04
C ASN A 564 4.52 11.54 9.32
N SER A 565 5.15 12.70 9.03
CA SER A 565 4.46 13.84 8.42
C SER A 565 4.29 13.68 6.90
N ALA A 566 3.66 12.59 6.48
CA ALA A 566 3.68 12.08 5.11
C ALA A 566 2.31 12.08 4.41
N TYR A 567 1.66 13.23 4.29
CA TYR A 567 0.48 13.37 3.43
C TYR A 567 0.81 13.88 2.04
N ARG A 568 -0.02 13.53 1.04
CA ARG A 568 0.04 14.12 -0.31
C ARG A 568 -1.34 14.52 -0.82
N GLU A 569 -1.37 15.42 -1.79
CA GLU A 569 -2.60 15.79 -2.51
C GLU A 569 -2.82 14.87 -3.73
N PHE A 570 -1.76 14.66 -4.52
CA PHE A 570 -1.73 13.78 -5.68
C PHE A 570 -0.31 13.23 -5.90
N HIS A 571 -0.17 12.20 -6.74
CA HIS A 571 1.14 11.65 -7.05
C HIS A 571 2.00 12.71 -7.78
N ASN A 572 3.26 12.91 -7.34
CA ASN A 572 4.18 13.97 -7.78
C ASN A 572 3.72 15.43 -7.62
N SER A 573 2.76 15.74 -6.72
CA SER A 573 2.51 17.13 -6.30
C SER A 573 3.77 17.77 -5.67
N PRO A 574 3.88 19.11 -5.59
CA PRO A 574 5.04 19.77 -4.99
C PRO A 574 5.32 19.27 -3.57
N LEU A 575 4.32 19.29 -2.69
CA LEU A 575 4.46 18.81 -1.31
C LEU A 575 4.88 17.33 -1.27
N HIS A 576 4.33 16.49 -2.15
CA HIS A 576 4.70 15.08 -2.23
C HIS A 576 6.19 14.89 -2.56
N ARG A 577 6.73 15.66 -3.52
CA ARG A 577 8.14 15.59 -3.91
C ARG A 577 9.07 16.21 -2.86
N GLU A 578 8.70 17.36 -2.32
CA GLU A 578 9.61 18.28 -1.63
C GLU A 578 9.48 18.21 -0.10
N TRP A 579 8.44 17.53 0.42
CA TRP A 579 8.27 17.23 1.84
C TRP A 579 8.00 15.75 2.12
N THR A 580 6.88 15.22 1.62
CA THR A 580 6.30 13.90 2.00
C THR A 580 7.26 12.73 1.82
N ARG A 581 7.99 12.71 0.70
CA ARG A 581 8.98 11.67 0.36
C ARG A 581 10.34 11.87 1.03
N GLN A 582 10.62 13.05 1.58
CA GLN A 582 11.94 13.46 2.05
C GLN A 582 12.19 13.07 3.52
N THR A 583 13.46 12.93 3.90
CA THR A 583 13.88 12.58 5.26
C THR A 583 13.51 13.65 6.29
N ILE A 584 13.43 14.91 5.88
CA ILE A 584 13.07 16.06 6.74
C ILE A 584 11.63 16.01 7.30
N SER A 585 10.80 15.08 6.83
CA SER A 585 9.43 14.85 7.33
C SER A 585 9.27 13.54 8.12
N LYS A 586 10.39 13.02 8.65
CA LYS A 586 10.50 11.72 9.35
C LYS A 586 11.18 11.90 10.70
N ASN A 587 10.76 11.12 11.71
CA ASN A 587 11.42 11.10 13.03
C ASN A 587 12.78 10.38 12.96
N THR A 588 13.79 11.03 12.40
CA THR A 588 15.12 10.49 12.08
C THR A 588 16.17 11.62 12.07
N LEU A 589 17.33 11.38 11.44
CA LEU A 589 18.46 12.32 11.43
C LEU A 589 18.61 13.08 10.10
N LEU A 590 19.29 14.22 10.13
CA LEU A 590 19.95 14.87 8.99
C LEU A 590 21.42 15.14 9.32
N ILE A 591 22.28 15.22 8.30
CA ILE A 591 23.71 15.52 8.43
C ILE A 591 24.00 16.74 7.56
N ASP A 592 24.46 17.85 8.14
CA ASP A 592 24.51 19.18 7.50
C ASP A 592 23.19 19.55 6.78
N GLY A 593 22.05 19.23 7.42
CA GLY A 593 20.71 19.44 6.84
C GLY A 593 20.33 18.49 5.68
N LEU A 594 21.25 17.66 5.19
CA LEU A 594 20.98 16.67 4.14
C LEU A 594 20.48 15.35 4.72
N GLY A 595 19.45 14.80 4.07
CA GLY A 595 18.86 13.50 4.39
C GLY A 595 19.33 12.37 3.48
N GLN A 596 18.39 11.48 3.17
CA GLN A 596 18.55 10.32 2.30
C GLN A 596 17.90 10.63 0.93
N LYS A 597 18.41 10.06 -0.18
CA LYS A 597 17.86 10.32 -1.52
C LYS A 597 16.49 9.64 -1.69
N ALA A 598 15.43 10.43 -1.88
CA ALA A 598 14.11 9.94 -2.25
C ALA A 598 14.07 9.28 -3.65
N GLN A 599 13.09 8.40 -3.89
CA GLN A 599 12.86 7.72 -5.17
C GLN A 599 14.08 6.94 -5.68
N SER A 600 14.74 6.18 -4.79
CA SER A 600 15.98 5.48 -5.09
C SER A 600 16.06 4.07 -4.50
N LYS A 601 16.21 3.08 -5.38
CA LYS A 601 16.61 1.69 -5.05
C LYS A 601 17.97 1.60 -4.36
N ALA A 602 18.80 2.64 -4.46
CA ALA A 602 20.14 2.68 -3.85
C ALA A 602 20.11 3.19 -2.39
N SER A 603 19.07 3.94 -1.98
CA SER A 603 19.00 4.58 -0.65
C SER A 603 18.47 3.61 0.42
N THR A 604 19.11 2.44 0.51
CA THR A 604 18.65 1.28 1.31
C THR A 604 19.12 1.36 2.76
N GLY A 605 18.25 0.94 3.68
CA GLY A 605 18.61 0.56 5.04
C GLY A 605 18.58 -0.96 5.21
N LYS A 606 18.73 -1.42 6.46
CA LYS A 606 18.49 -2.81 6.89
C LYS A 606 18.32 -2.83 8.41
N ILE A 607 17.52 -3.77 8.92
CA ILE A 607 17.51 -4.11 10.35
C ILE A 607 18.60 -5.16 10.59
N THR A 608 19.62 -4.80 11.38
CA THR A 608 20.80 -5.65 11.68
C THR A 608 20.66 -6.46 12.96
N ARG A 609 19.77 -6.05 13.87
CA ARG A 609 19.48 -6.75 15.13
C ARG A 609 17.98 -6.74 15.39
N TYR A 610 17.45 -7.81 15.94
CA TYR A 610 16.11 -7.89 16.53
C TYR A 610 16.15 -8.98 17.60
N GLU A 611 16.09 -8.57 18.87
CA GLU A 611 16.26 -9.43 20.05
C GLU A 611 15.15 -9.12 21.07
N GLU A 612 14.60 -10.18 21.68
CA GLU A 612 13.51 -10.09 22.66
C GLU A 612 13.94 -10.70 24.00
N THR A 613 13.61 -10.02 25.10
CA THR A 613 13.79 -10.46 26.48
C THR A 613 12.50 -10.21 27.27
N PRO A 614 12.32 -10.77 28.49
CA PRO A 614 11.13 -10.52 29.31
C PRO A 614 10.87 -9.04 29.66
N ARG A 615 11.87 -8.15 29.52
CA ARG A 615 11.75 -6.70 29.77
C ARG A 615 12.00 -5.81 28.55
N THR A 616 12.55 -6.33 27.44
CA THR A 616 12.99 -5.48 26.31
C THR A 616 12.79 -6.12 24.95
N VAL A 617 12.47 -5.29 23.96
CA VAL A 617 12.73 -5.61 22.54
C VAL A 617 13.77 -4.62 22.01
N TRP A 618 14.92 -5.12 21.56
CA TRP A 618 15.99 -4.33 20.97
C TRP A 618 16.08 -4.59 19.47
N THR A 619 15.90 -3.54 18.67
CA THR A 619 16.13 -3.55 17.23
C THR A 619 17.21 -2.53 16.86
N THR A 620 18.10 -2.89 15.92
CA THR A 620 19.11 -1.97 15.38
C THR A 620 18.88 -1.81 13.88
N GLY A 621 18.74 -0.57 13.42
CA GLY A 621 18.69 -0.21 12.00
C GLY A 621 20.01 0.40 11.51
N ASP A 622 20.49 -0.02 10.35
CA ASP A 622 21.63 0.57 9.64
C ASP A 622 21.13 1.29 8.38
N ALA A 623 21.21 2.62 8.40
CA ALA A 623 20.86 3.51 7.30
C ALA A 623 22.09 4.13 6.62
N THR A 624 23.30 3.66 6.92
CA THR A 624 24.57 4.24 6.44
C THR A 624 24.56 4.47 4.92
N LYS A 625 24.19 3.44 4.15
CA LYS A 625 24.10 3.50 2.68
C LYS A 625 23.03 4.49 2.20
N ALA A 626 21.94 4.70 2.94
CA ALA A 626 20.91 5.68 2.60
C ALA A 626 21.43 7.12 2.73
N TYR A 627 22.12 7.46 3.83
CA TYR A 627 22.70 8.80 4.00
C TYR A 627 23.85 9.08 3.02
N SER A 628 24.64 8.07 2.65
CA SER A 628 25.66 8.18 1.60
C SER A 628 25.11 8.53 0.20
N THR A 629 23.79 8.52 -0.03
CA THR A 629 23.20 8.85 -1.34
C THR A 629 23.06 10.34 -1.65
N LEU A 630 23.21 11.23 -0.65
CA LEU A 630 23.24 12.70 -0.82
C LEU A 630 24.48 13.38 -0.24
N GLN A 631 25.21 12.71 0.66
CA GLN A 631 26.46 13.21 1.23
C GLN A 631 27.63 13.14 0.22
N PRO A 632 28.72 13.90 0.43
CA PRO A 632 29.97 13.73 -0.30
C PRO A 632 30.45 12.27 -0.24
N LYS A 633 31.03 11.80 -1.36
CA LYS A 633 31.47 10.41 -1.52
C LYS A 633 32.38 9.99 -0.36
N ASP A 634 32.14 8.79 0.16
CA ASP A 634 32.90 8.15 1.23
C ASP A 634 32.90 8.90 2.59
N ARG A 635 32.20 10.03 2.75
CA ARG A 635 32.15 10.82 3.99
C ARG A 635 31.46 10.08 5.14
N VAL A 636 30.33 9.43 4.86
CA VAL A 636 29.55 8.70 5.87
C VAL A 636 30.12 7.31 6.05
N LYS A 637 30.55 6.97 7.28
CA LYS A 637 31.04 5.63 7.65
C LYS A 637 30.03 4.82 8.45
N ARG A 638 29.16 5.48 9.22
CA ARG A 638 28.08 4.84 9.99
C ARG A 638 26.90 5.79 10.17
N VAL A 639 25.68 5.28 10.00
CA VAL A 639 24.44 5.83 10.59
C VAL A 639 23.60 4.66 11.08
N THR A 640 23.69 4.36 12.37
CA THR A 640 22.91 3.28 13.02
C THR A 640 22.03 3.85 14.12
N ARG A 641 20.80 3.35 14.23
CA ARG A 641 19.88 3.64 15.33
C ARG A 641 19.52 2.33 16.03
N ASP A 642 19.85 2.24 17.30
CA ASP A 642 19.24 1.29 18.22
C ASP A 642 17.89 1.86 18.70
N LEU A 643 16.88 1.00 18.77
CA LEU A 643 15.59 1.28 19.38
C LEU A 643 15.27 0.14 20.36
N VAL A 644 15.06 0.50 21.62
CA VAL A 644 14.77 -0.42 22.72
C VAL A 644 13.41 -0.09 23.29
N PHE A 645 12.45 -1.00 23.20
CA PHE A 645 11.14 -0.86 23.86
C PHE A 645 11.20 -1.57 25.21
N VAL A 646 11.10 -0.83 26.32
CA VAL A 646 11.35 -1.30 27.69
C VAL A 646 10.04 -1.47 28.46
N ASP A 647 9.87 -2.60 29.14
CA ASP A 647 8.68 -3.05 29.90
C ASP A 647 7.35 -2.97 29.11
N SER A 648 7.41 -2.85 27.77
CA SER A 648 6.29 -2.40 26.93
C SER A 648 5.64 -1.08 27.40
N ARG A 649 6.44 -0.15 27.93
CA ARG A 649 6.01 1.15 28.49
C ARG A 649 6.62 2.35 27.78
N TYR A 650 7.92 2.32 27.52
CA TYR A 650 8.66 3.47 26.98
C TYR A 650 9.75 3.02 26.01
N VAL A 651 10.25 3.94 25.18
CA VAL A 651 11.28 3.66 24.18
C VAL A 651 12.56 4.41 24.53
N VAL A 652 13.70 3.74 24.38
CA VAL A 652 15.01 4.38 24.33
C VAL A 652 15.56 4.27 22.92
N LEU A 653 16.04 5.37 22.37
CA LEU A 653 16.84 5.42 21.15
C LEU A 653 18.30 5.64 21.49
N ARG A 654 19.19 5.06 20.69
CA ARG A 654 20.61 5.41 20.64
C ARG A 654 21.02 5.54 19.18
N ASP A 655 21.25 6.78 18.76
CA ASP A 655 21.76 7.13 17.43
C ASP A 655 23.29 7.18 17.47
N ARG A 656 23.93 6.49 16.52
CA ARG A 656 25.38 6.61 16.27
C ARG A 656 25.67 6.98 14.82
N VAL A 657 26.38 8.09 14.65
CA VAL A 657 26.84 8.62 13.36
C VAL A 657 28.37 8.75 13.39
N VAL A 658 29.05 8.26 12.35
CA VAL A 658 30.50 8.36 12.19
C VAL A 658 30.82 8.84 10.77
N LEU A 659 31.65 9.88 10.67
CA LEU A 659 31.98 10.62 9.45
C LEU A 659 33.51 10.78 9.31
N THR A 660 34.00 10.97 8.08
CA THR A 660 35.44 11.26 7.83
C THR A 660 35.85 12.70 8.10
N ALA A 661 34.87 13.60 8.27
CA ALA A 661 35.09 15.02 8.49
C ALA A 661 33.90 15.57 9.31
N PRO A 662 34.11 16.54 10.20
CA PRO A 662 33.04 17.10 11.01
C PRO A 662 31.84 17.58 10.19
N ALA A 663 30.66 17.45 10.79
CA ALA A 663 29.38 17.94 10.30
C ALA A 663 28.58 18.50 11.49
N LYS A 664 27.42 19.09 11.22
CA LYS A 664 26.34 19.20 12.21
C LYS A 664 25.35 18.04 12.06
N LEU A 665 24.78 17.62 13.19
CA LEU A 665 23.69 16.65 13.22
C LEU A 665 22.37 17.37 13.48
N SER A 666 21.31 16.97 12.78
CA SER A 666 19.94 17.35 13.15
C SER A 666 19.16 16.12 13.59
N TRP A 667 18.45 16.19 14.71
CA TRP A 667 17.49 15.18 15.16
C TRP A 667 16.06 15.73 15.00
N LEU A 668 15.16 14.93 14.43
CA LEU A 668 13.82 15.36 14.01
C LEU A 668 12.70 14.65 14.77
N LEU A 669 11.63 15.40 15.07
CA LEU A 669 10.38 14.88 15.61
C LEU A 669 9.18 15.66 15.05
N HIS A 670 8.09 14.97 14.72
CA HIS A 670 6.86 15.56 14.19
C HIS A 670 5.64 15.13 15.00
N ALA A 671 4.65 16.02 15.10
CA ALA A 671 3.33 15.76 15.68
C ALA A 671 2.24 16.33 14.77
N ASP A 672 1.00 15.83 14.91
CA ASP A 672 -0.17 16.48 14.30
C ASP A 672 -0.34 17.90 14.87
N GLU A 673 -0.29 18.04 16.21
CA GLU A 673 -0.39 19.32 16.93
C GLU A 673 0.20 19.25 18.35
N THR A 674 0.29 20.39 19.03
CA THR A 674 0.81 20.61 20.41
C THR A 674 2.25 20.15 20.70
N LEU A 675 3.12 20.12 19.70
CA LEU A 675 4.55 19.89 19.88
C LEU A 675 5.24 21.15 20.45
N ALA A 676 5.92 20.99 21.59
CA ALA A 676 6.74 22.00 22.23
C ALA A 676 8.16 21.48 22.51
N TRP A 677 9.12 22.40 22.73
CA TRP A 677 10.50 22.12 23.12
C TRP A 677 10.93 23.06 24.25
N ASP A 678 11.55 22.48 25.28
CA ASP A 678 12.25 23.19 26.34
C ASP A 678 13.76 22.87 26.29
N ALA A 679 14.56 23.89 26.04
CA ALA A 679 16.01 23.79 26.00
C ALA A 679 16.64 23.63 27.40
N ALA A 680 15.98 24.06 28.47
CA ALA A 680 16.53 23.98 29.83
C ALA A 680 16.56 22.54 30.37
N THR A 681 15.55 21.73 30.03
CA THR A 681 15.49 20.29 30.36
C THR A 681 15.93 19.37 29.23
N SER A 682 16.18 19.93 28.03
CA SER A 682 16.35 19.18 26.77
C SER A 682 15.20 18.20 26.49
N THR A 683 13.97 18.65 26.75
CA THR A 683 12.74 17.87 26.51
C THR A 683 11.89 18.47 25.41
N SER A 684 11.24 17.59 24.63
CA SER A 684 10.04 17.94 23.87
C SER A 684 8.82 17.28 24.49
N THR A 685 7.67 17.93 24.33
CA THR A 685 6.37 17.38 24.73
C THR A 685 5.39 17.46 23.57
N ILE A 686 4.52 16.45 23.48
CA ILE A 686 3.41 16.35 22.53
C ILE A 686 2.18 15.91 23.32
N VAL A 687 1.01 16.48 23.04
CA VAL A 687 -0.29 16.00 23.53
C VAL A 687 -1.11 15.48 22.35
N GLY A 688 -1.82 14.38 22.54
CA GLY A 688 -2.74 13.86 21.52
C GLY A 688 -3.92 14.80 21.30
N ALA A 689 -4.41 14.90 20.07
CA ALA A 689 -5.50 15.79 19.67
C ALA A 689 -6.79 15.61 20.51
N LYS A 690 -7.07 14.38 20.96
CA LYS A 690 -8.22 14.00 21.82
C LYS A 690 -7.87 14.06 23.30
N LYS A 691 -6.63 14.39 23.66
CA LYS A 691 -6.12 14.53 25.04
C LYS A 691 -6.20 13.22 25.88
N LYS A 692 -6.27 12.07 25.21
CA LYS A 692 -6.17 10.71 25.79
C LYS A 692 -4.73 10.30 26.06
N ALA A 693 -3.77 10.88 25.35
CA ALA A 693 -2.35 10.55 25.49
C ALA A 693 -1.45 11.79 25.44
N SER A 694 -0.22 11.64 25.89
CA SER A 694 0.88 12.59 25.68
C SER A 694 2.21 11.86 25.60
N LEU A 695 3.25 12.50 25.06
CA LEU A 695 4.61 11.97 24.94
C LEU A 695 5.60 13.03 25.43
N THR A 696 6.46 12.67 26.37
CA THR A 696 7.70 13.41 26.66
C THR A 696 8.85 12.72 25.96
N THR A 697 9.68 13.46 25.23
CA THR A 697 10.96 12.95 24.70
C THR A 697 12.11 13.78 25.24
N GLN A 698 12.98 13.18 26.06
CA GLN A 698 14.21 13.81 26.54
C GLN A 698 15.40 13.38 25.70
N ILE A 699 16.28 14.32 25.33
CA ILE A 699 17.47 14.08 24.49
C ILE A 699 18.72 14.23 25.37
N LEU A 700 19.65 13.28 25.26
CA LEU A 700 20.88 13.25 26.06
C LEU A 700 22.09 12.93 25.16
N ALA A 701 23.16 13.72 25.29
CA ALA A 701 24.44 13.44 24.66
C ALA A 701 25.54 14.15 25.48
N ALA A 702 26.66 13.47 25.76
CA ALA A 702 27.67 13.97 26.69
C ALA A 702 28.37 15.27 26.23
N ASN A 703 28.52 15.46 24.91
CA ASN A 703 29.37 16.50 24.33
C ASN A 703 28.64 17.41 23.31
N LEU A 704 27.30 17.50 23.37
CA LEU A 704 26.48 18.24 22.41
C LEU A 704 25.43 19.11 23.11
N THR A 705 25.19 20.31 22.59
CA THR A 705 24.08 21.19 22.98
C THR A 705 23.16 21.45 21.78
N TRP A 706 21.85 21.53 22.04
CA TRP A 706 20.84 21.52 20.98
C TRP A 706 20.17 22.88 20.76
N ARG A 707 20.14 23.31 19.50
CA ARG A 707 19.32 24.43 19.04
C ARG A 707 17.99 23.89 18.50
N GLY A 708 16.97 23.92 19.35
CA GLY A 708 15.63 23.50 18.96
C GLY A 708 14.85 24.58 18.21
N THR A 709 14.23 24.20 17.10
CA THR A 709 13.27 25.03 16.35
C THR A 709 11.99 24.25 16.15
N VAL A 710 10.86 24.77 16.65
CA VAL A 710 9.52 24.27 16.32
C VAL A 710 8.90 25.13 15.23
N THR A 711 8.38 24.51 14.17
CA THR A 711 7.66 25.16 13.07
C THR A 711 6.41 24.36 12.69
N ASN A 712 5.43 25.04 12.09
CA ASN A 712 4.29 24.39 11.42
C ASN A 712 4.28 24.63 9.89
N LYS A 713 5.41 25.07 9.32
CA LYS A 713 5.55 25.39 7.91
C LYS A 713 6.22 24.26 7.14
N PHE A 714 5.56 23.78 6.10
CA PHE A 714 6.17 22.99 5.03
C PHE A 714 7.05 23.90 4.13
N PRO A 715 8.05 23.34 3.41
CA PRO A 715 8.88 24.12 2.48
C PRO A 715 8.12 24.60 1.24
N VAL A 716 6.99 23.96 0.91
CA VAL A 716 6.04 24.37 -0.12
C VAL A 716 4.62 24.35 0.44
N PRO A 717 3.74 25.27 0.03
CA PRO A 717 2.35 25.27 0.50
C PRO A 717 1.60 24.03 0.02
N VAL A 718 0.63 23.60 0.82
CA VAL A 718 -0.42 22.67 0.37
C VAL A 718 -1.24 23.38 -0.71
N ASP A 719 -1.60 22.66 -1.79
CA ASP A 719 -2.53 23.14 -2.81
C ASP A 719 -3.85 23.65 -2.15
N PRO A 720 -4.25 24.92 -2.39
CA PRO A 720 -5.42 25.53 -1.76
C PRO A 720 -6.71 24.72 -1.85
N LYS A 721 -6.92 23.93 -2.91
CA LYS A 721 -8.16 23.13 -3.05
C LYS A 721 -8.22 21.93 -2.10
N TYR A 722 -7.07 21.47 -1.58
CA TYR A 722 -6.99 20.43 -0.55
C TYR A 722 -6.96 21.04 0.85
N ALA A 723 -6.19 22.12 1.05
CA ALA A 723 -6.15 22.85 2.32
C ALA A 723 -7.53 23.44 2.70
N GLY A 724 -8.27 24.00 1.73
CA GLY A 724 -9.61 24.52 1.90
C GLY A 724 -10.73 23.46 1.91
N GLY A 725 -10.40 22.16 1.76
CA GLY A 725 -11.38 21.08 1.77
C GLY A 725 -12.31 21.01 0.54
N THR A 726 -11.98 21.71 -0.55
CA THR A 726 -12.73 21.65 -1.82
C THR A 726 -12.71 20.25 -2.44
N VAL A 727 -11.62 19.50 -2.23
CA VAL A 727 -11.52 18.08 -2.60
C VAL A 727 -12.15 17.22 -1.51
N SER A 728 -13.28 16.60 -1.83
CA SER A 728 -14.07 15.75 -0.94
C SER A 728 -14.34 14.35 -1.54
N GLY A 729 -14.85 13.44 -0.72
CA GLY A 729 -15.29 12.10 -1.10
C GLY A 729 -15.19 11.09 0.05
N ALA A 730 -15.93 9.98 -0.02
CA ALA A 730 -16.05 9.00 1.07
C ALA A 730 -14.75 8.26 1.47
N HIS A 731 -13.64 8.49 0.76
CA HIS A 731 -12.31 7.97 1.11
C HIS A 731 -11.44 8.99 1.87
N LEU A 732 -11.96 10.18 2.16
CA LEU A 732 -11.28 11.27 2.85
C LEU A 732 -11.88 11.48 4.25
N THR A 733 -11.22 10.94 5.26
CA THR A 733 -11.55 11.08 6.68
C THR A 733 -10.59 12.04 7.42
N GLY A 734 -9.44 12.35 6.81
CA GLY A 734 -8.51 13.39 7.28
C GLY A 734 -8.77 14.78 6.67
N LYS A 735 -8.04 15.78 7.16
CA LYS A 735 -7.92 17.13 6.56
C LYS A 735 -6.44 17.43 6.34
N TRP A 736 -6.11 18.17 5.28
CA TRP A 736 -4.74 18.65 5.03
C TRP A 736 -4.41 19.87 5.90
N THR A 737 -4.20 19.63 7.20
CA THR A 737 -3.82 20.65 8.19
C THR A 737 -2.30 20.76 8.33
N PRO A 738 -1.76 21.96 8.59
CA PRO A 738 -0.36 22.10 9.02
C PRO A 738 -0.07 21.22 10.23
N HIS A 739 0.98 20.41 10.14
CA HIS A 739 1.53 19.62 11.24
C HIS A 739 2.62 20.42 11.96
N GLN A 740 3.10 19.96 13.12
CA GLN A 740 4.24 20.58 13.80
C GLN A 740 5.52 19.74 13.70
N HIS A 741 6.65 20.43 13.61
CA HIS A 741 7.96 19.86 13.31
C HIS A 741 9.01 20.49 14.24
N LEU A 742 9.71 19.66 14.99
CA LEU A 742 10.86 20.01 15.79
C LEU A 742 12.12 19.55 15.06
N THR A 743 13.01 20.51 14.80
CA THR A 743 14.40 20.25 14.39
C THR A 743 15.31 20.63 15.56
N LEU A 744 16.08 19.67 16.07
CA LEU A 744 17.18 19.92 17.01
C LEU A 744 18.48 19.87 16.24
N GLU A 745 19.15 21.00 16.04
CA GLU A 745 20.49 21.04 15.43
C GLU A 745 21.58 21.09 16.52
N SER A 746 22.66 20.33 16.37
CA SER A 746 23.83 20.48 17.25
C SER A 746 24.47 21.86 17.06
N ASN A 747 24.78 22.56 18.15
CA ASN A 747 25.56 23.81 18.05
C ASN A 747 27.01 23.49 17.63
N GLU A 748 27.54 22.40 18.16
CA GLU A 748 28.85 21.83 17.89
C GLU A 748 28.88 21.07 16.56
N SER A 749 30.04 21.06 15.91
CA SER A 749 30.33 20.21 14.76
C SER A 749 31.24 19.06 15.17
N ALA A 750 30.87 17.82 14.87
CA ALA A 750 31.62 16.63 15.25
C ALA A 750 31.75 15.64 14.08
N ALA A 751 32.79 14.79 14.12
CA ALA A 751 32.96 13.67 13.20
C ALA A 751 32.28 12.38 13.72
N GLU A 752 32.10 12.28 15.04
CA GLU A 752 31.33 11.20 15.69
C GLU A 752 30.24 11.78 16.58
N PHE A 753 29.08 11.13 16.56
CA PHE A 753 27.94 11.43 17.43
C PHE A 753 27.45 10.14 18.07
N THR A 754 27.24 10.18 19.38
CA THR A 754 26.35 9.25 20.10
C THR A 754 25.28 10.11 20.76
N VAL A 755 24.01 9.85 20.44
CA VAL A 755 22.86 10.59 20.97
C VAL A 755 21.84 9.61 21.51
N TYR A 756 21.43 9.79 22.76
CA TYR A 756 20.39 9.02 23.41
C TYR A 756 19.07 9.81 23.42
N SER A 757 17.95 9.10 23.38
CA SER A 757 16.63 9.71 23.54
C SER A 757 15.71 8.80 24.35
N VAL A 758 15.04 9.35 25.38
CA VAL A 758 14.05 8.61 26.19
C VAL A 758 12.66 9.14 25.84
N LEU A 759 11.83 8.29 25.25
CA LEU A 759 10.48 8.58 24.77
C LEU A 759 9.46 7.90 25.68
N TRP A 760 8.77 8.68 26.50
CA TRP A 760 7.81 8.20 27.51
C TRP A 760 6.38 8.65 27.19
N PRO A 761 5.51 7.76 26.68
CA PRO A 761 4.10 8.06 26.45
C PRO A 761 3.24 7.85 27.72
N GLU A 762 2.53 8.90 28.14
CA GLU A 762 1.61 8.88 29.27
C GLU A 762 0.13 8.88 28.88
N ARG A 763 -0.71 8.43 29.82
CA ARG A 763 -2.16 8.55 29.70
C ARG A 763 -2.63 9.95 30.08
N GLY A 764 -3.53 10.49 29.26
CA GLY A 764 -4.07 11.83 29.41
C GLY A 764 -3.15 12.94 28.91
N ALA A 765 -3.62 14.18 29.05
CA ALA A 765 -3.00 15.38 28.50
C ALA A 765 -1.72 15.86 29.21
N LYS A 766 -1.27 15.18 30.28
CA LYS A 766 -0.15 15.62 31.12
C LYS A 766 1.10 14.78 30.79
N PRO A 767 2.11 15.36 30.13
CA PRO A 767 3.34 14.63 29.83
C PRO A 767 4.10 14.21 31.11
N ALA A 768 4.87 13.13 31.01
CA ALA A 768 5.76 12.70 32.11
C ALA A 768 6.86 13.73 32.37
N ALA A 769 7.15 14.01 33.65
CA ALA A 769 8.32 14.78 34.05
C ALA A 769 9.57 13.88 33.99
N LEU A 770 10.18 13.75 32.82
CA LEU A 770 11.42 13.00 32.66
C LEU A 770 12.62 13.78 33.21
N ALA A 771 13.43 13.07 33.99
CA ALA A 771 14.71 13.54 34.53
C ALA A 771 15.79 12.46 34.33
N ALA A 772 15.85 11.90 33.12
CA ALA A 772 16.88 10.94 32.77
C ALA A 772 18.26 11.61 32.79
N THR A 773 19.30 10.84 33.10
CA THR A 773 20.70 11.30 33.12
C THR A 773 21.59 10.29 32.40
N LEU A 774 22.64 10.78 31.77
CA LEU A 774 23.68 9.98 31.10
C LEU A 774 24.97 10.08 31.93
N THR A 775 25.57 8.96 32.29
CA THR A 775 26.85 8.93 33.01
C THR A 775 28.04 8.92 32.04
N PRO A 776 29.28 9.21 32.48
CA PRO A 776 30.45 9.26 31.59
C PRO A 776 30.80 7.94 30.88
N ASP A 777 30.25 6.82 31.35
CA ASP A 777 30.34 5.47 30.75
C ASP A 777 29.19 5.16 29.77
N ASP A 778 28.46 6.16 29.29
CA ASP A 778 27.31 6.05 28.36
C ASP A 778 26.10 5.26 28.92
N THR A 779 26.05 5.02 30.25
CA THR A 779 24.90 4.40 30.92
C THR A 779 23.81 5.44 31.20
N LEU A 780 22.58 5.14 30.78
CA LEU A 780 21.39 5.93 31.12
C LEU A 780 20.84 5.51 32.50
N LYS A 781 20.51 6.49 33.33
CA LYS A 781 19.64 6.33 34.51
C LYS A 781 18.33 7.04 34.24
N ILE A 782 17.22 6.32 34.34
CA ILE A 782 15.89 6.77 33.92
C ILE A 782 14.94 6.70 35.13
N PRO A 783 14.77 7.79 35.89
CA PRO A 783 13.74 7.88 36.92
C PRO A 783 12.35 7.77 36.28
N ARG A 784 11.52 6.88 36.82
CA ARG A 784 10.21 6.54 36.28
C ARG A 784 9.09 7.27 37.05
N PRO A 785 7.97 7.63 36.41
CA PRO A 785 6.79 8.16 37.10
C PRO A 785 6.19 7.23 38.18
N ASP A 786 6.50 5.93 38.16
CA ASP A 786 6.11 4.96 39.21
C ASP A 786 7.14 4.84 40.37
N GLY A 787 8.07 5.79 40.47
CA GLY A 787 9.03 5.92 41.59
C GLY A 787 10.24 4.98 41.53
N GLN A 788 10.28 4.06 40.56
CA GLN A 788 11.44 3.22 40.29
C GLN A 788 12.47 3.98 39.43
N THR A 789 13.66 3.40 39.21
CA THR A 789 14.67 3.96 38.30
C THR A 789 15.32 2.81 37.53
N ASP A 790 15.10 2.78 36.21
CA ASP A 790 15.78 1.84 35.33
C ASP A 790 17.19 2.33 35.03
N THR A 791 18.18 1.43 35.07
CA THR A 791 19.55 1.70 34.61
C THR A 791 19.84 0.91 33.35
N LEU A 792 20.08 1.59 32.24
CA LEU A 792 20.21 0.99 30.90
C LEU A 792 21.55 1.39 30.25
N LEU A 793 22.40 0.40 30.00
CA LEU A 793 23.55 0.51 29.10
C LEU A 793 23.22 -0.16 27.77
N VAL A 794 23.43 0.56 26.66
CA VAL A 794 23.30 0.02 25.29
C VAL A 794 24.62 0.27 24.58
N THR A 795 25.31 -0.80 24.20
CA THR A 795 26.54 -0.77 23.39
C THR A 795 26.26 -1.29 21.98
N ASP A 796 27.28 -1.34 21.12
CA ASP A 796 27.13 -1.93 19.79
C ASP A 796 26.88 -3.45 19.82
N THR A 797 27.25 -4.12 20.93
CA THR A 797 27.24 -5.59 21.06
C THR A 797 26.32 -6.12 22.16
N ALA A 798 26.05 -5.34 23.21
CA ALA A 798 25.30 -5.78 24.38
C ALA A 798 24.31 -4.72 24.89
N LEU A 799 23.25 -5.18 25.53
CA LEU A 799 22.27 -4.37 26.24
C LEU A 799 22.13 -4.89 27.67
N VAL A 800 22.23 -3.99 28.65
CA VAL A 800 22.10 -4.32 30.08
C VAL A 800 21.08 -3.37 30.70
N LEU A 801 19.92 -3.91 31.04
CA LEU A 801 18.89 -3.24 31.83
C LEU A 801 18.92 -3.78 33.27
N LYS A 802 18.86 -2.89 34.25
CA LYS A 802 18.65 -3.18 35.67
C LYS A 802 17.48 -2.33 36.15
#